data_AF-A0AA40DAP4-F1
#
_entry.id   AF-A0AA40DAP4-F1
#
_cell.length_a   1.000
_cell.length_b   1.000
_cell.length_c   1.000
_cell.angle_alpha   90.00
_cell.angle_beta   90.00
_cell.angle_gamma   90.00
#
_symmetry.space_group_name_H-M   'P 1'
#
loop_
_entity.id
_entity.type
_entity.pdbx_description
1 polymer ?
#
loop_
_entity_poly.entity_id
_entity_poly.type
_entity_poly.pdbx_seq_one_letter_code
_entity_poly.pdbx_strand_id
1 'polypeptide(L)'
;MSALTPEQKEHFLQHGWVKIENCFTREQAATITANVWTRLGMDPNDKSTWHTLRTNMPAHSDFDASILAPKAWAAICELCGGEDRIDPAFKYWKDSLIVNLGTPEGENKPVPPENFPEWHVDGDFFVHYLDSREQGLLVTPLFTDIEHHGGGTYICPPAIPKIAKHLYENPAGVCPRMEPRGAPNFNQQENLDWFNNCAKSCAGEPGAFVEATGKVGDVYLMHPLMLHAPSDNSLRKVRIITNPPIALKEPMNFDRDNEEEYSLVEKVTLKALGKERLPGWKITAPREAVTPLRLKIQEQMRQEELKRLEALKKQAEQAQTPKMADSDSDDYWVQEPELAPNDPMRNFMPTSFGKTSKEANIAAQIEQTRRKVEIPQKEKKEKKAASDSDSNSDSDDDDDSESDEEDEAERFPVSHEIVFTTHDRAVTSIALDPAGARMLTGSLDGTIKFHDFSSMTPTTLRAFKSVDPWGSNKSGSTDSHPIQHIEFSRHSGGAFLCVTAHPQAKIMSRDGDVLTEFVKGDMYLRDMNHTKGHVGEVTTGTWHPTDQNFCVTAGSDSTLRIWDVNNKRSQKDVIVFKSKAPGCAGRTRMTAVAWGAPPSGGAPVLVSAALDGSLVMYSGNGPFSRPAAEIKDAHKADTWTGGIDISSDGRMVVTRGGDGLIKLWDTRKFKQPLVKVEHPSTSDRYPMSNIKYSPNSSSIITGSASGHLHILNPGNLRPEHVTPITPGVPLIVVDWHERLNQVITGSANSETHVLYNPEKSHRGALEVMSRAPKVRHIDDDPSAIMDQSSGISGDAIVAPGALGGSKRGGVTASGKSRDPMRPQVQTITPFMRSQPDAKHISENIPLSKMLHEDPREALLKYADAAKKDPMFTNAWAKTQPVTQYAETSDGDGEGEEGPDRKRVKR
;
A
#
# COMPACT_ATOMS: atom_id res chain seq x y z
N MET A 1 -40.34 6.34 1.73
CA MET A 1 -40.96 7.22 2.76
C MET A 1 -39.95 8.31 3.07
N SER A 2 -40.42 9.54 3.29
CA SER A 2 -39.60 10.67 3.77
C SER A 2 -38.86 10.25 5.05
N ALA A 3 -37.55 10.45 5.12
CA ALA A 3 -36.74 10.07 6.28
C ALA A 3 -36.86 11.13 7.41
N LEU A 4 -37.05 12.38 7.02
CA LEU A 4 -37.32 13.51 7.92
C LEU A 4 -38.82 13.78 8.04
N THR A 5 -39.28 14.12 9.24
CA THR A 5 -40.64 14.63 9.45
C THR A 5 -40.77 16.07 8.92
N PRO A 6 -41.98 16.55 8.59
CA PRO A 6 -42.19 17.94 8.18
C PRO A 6 -41.65 18.96 9.19
N GLU A 7 -41.78 18.69 10.49
CA GLU A 7 -41.29 19.56 11.57
C GLU A 7 -39.76 19.59 11.59
N GLN A 8 -39.10 18.44 11.36
CA GLN A 8 -37.65 18.36 11.26
C GLN A 8 -37.11 19.13 10.06
N LYS A 9 -37.82 19.09 8.92
CA LYS A 9 -37.46 19.87 7.72
C LYS A 9 -37.60 21.36 7.97
N GLU A 10 -38.69 21.79 8.58
CA GLU A 10 -38.90 23.20 8.92
C GLU A 10 -37.86 23.68 9.93
N HIS A 11 -37.55 22.87 10.94
CA HIS A 11 -36.51 23.19 11.92
C HIS A 11 -35.13 23.34 11.25
N PHE A 12 -34.77 22.46 10.31
CA PHE A 12 -33.55 22.60 9.53
C PHE A 12 -33.57 23.85 8.63
N LEU A 13 -34.70 24.19 8.00
CA LEU A 13 -34.84 25.41 7.20
C LEU A 13 -34.76 26.69 8.04
N GLN A 14 -35.13 26.63 9.32
CA GLN A 14 -35.08 27.79 10.22
C GLN A 14 -33.70 27.95 10.88
N HIS A 15 -33.09 26.85 11.31
CA HIS A 15 -31.90 26.88 12.16
C HIS A 15 -30.65 26.28 11.50
N GLY A 16 -30.77 25.61 10.36
CA GLY A 16 -29.65 24.99 9.66
C GLY A 16 -29.10 23.74 10.35
N TRP A 17 -29.83 23.12 11.27
CA TRP A 17 -29.45 21.84 11.87
C TRP A 17 -30.67 21.02 12.26
N VAL A 18 -30.48 19.71 12.46
CA VAL A 18 -31.49 18.80 12.99
C VAL A 18 -30.81 17.64 13.73
N LYS A 19 -31.41 17.20 14.83
CA LYS A 19 -30.99 16.00 15.56
C LYS A 19 -31.89 14.82 15.18
N ILE A 20 -31.29 13.71 14.76
CA ILE A 20 -31.98 12.45 14.45
C ILE A 20 -31.66 11.46 15.57
N GLU A 21 -32.70 11.05 16.29
CA GLU A 21 -32.54 10.19 17.46
C GLU A 21 -32.51 8.71 17.10
N ASN A 22 -31.77 7.92 17.89
CA ASN A 22 -31.72 6.45 17.77
C ASN A 22 -31.40 5.96 16.34
N CYS A 23 -30.32 6.50 15.75
CA CYS A 23 -29.83 6.12 14.43
C CYS A 23 -29.05 4.81 14.44
N PHE A 24 -28.31 4.52 15.52
CA PHE A 24 -27.58 3.28 15.74
C PHE A 24 -27.65 2.89 17.23
N THR A 25 -27.36 1.62 17.55
CA THR A 25 -27.50 1.10 18.92
C THR A 25 -26.24 1.31 19.76
N ARG A 26 -26.39 1.23 21.08
CA ARG A 26 -25.26 1.26 22.02
C ARG A 26 -24.28 0.10 21.80
N GLU A 27 -24.75 -1.08 21.38
CA GLU A 27 -23.89 -2.22 21.01
C GLU A 27 -23.00 -1.89 19.80
N GLN A 28 -23.57 -1.27 18.76
CA GLN A 28 -22.84 -0.82 17.59
C GLN A 28 -21.81 0.27 17.95
N ALA A 29 -22.20 1.22 18.81
CA ALA A 29 -21.30 2.26 19.32
C ALA A 29 -20.12 1.67 20.13
N ALA A 30 -20.38 0.68 20.98
CA ALA A 30 -19.37 0.00 21.79
C ALA A 30 -18.33 -0.73 20.91
N THR A 31 -18.77 -1.29 19.78
CA THR A 31 -17.86 -1.96 18.83
C THR A 31 -16.85 -0.97 18.23
N ILE A 32 -17.30 0.23 17.86
CA ILE A 32 -16.45 1.27 17.27
C ILE A 32 -15.53 1.90 18.34
N THR A 33 -16.00 1.98 19.59
CA THR A 33 -15.27 2.62 20.70
C THR A 33 -14.44 1.66 21.55
N ALA A 34 -14.45 0.36 21.26
CA ALA A 34 -13.83 -0.68 22.07
C ALA A 34 -12.35 -0.41 22.41
N ASN A 35 -11.59 0.13 21.45
CA ASN A 35 -10.15 0.32 21.58
C ASN A 35 -9.74 1.77 21.96
N VAL A 36 -10.70 2.65 22.28
CA VAL A 36 -10.45 4.08 22.50
C VAL A 36 -9.41 4.31 23.60
N TRP A 37 -9.54 3.64 24.73
CA TRP A 37 -8.65 3.84 25.88
C TRP A 37 -7.22 3.35 25.61
N THR A 38 -7.09 2.20 24.95
CA THR A 38 -5.79 1.68 24.50
C THR A 38 -5.12 2.65 23.53
N ARG A 39 -5.89 3.19 22.58
CA ARG A 39 -5.39 4.16 21.62
C ARG A 39 -4.99 5.47 22.30
N LEU A 40 -5.77 5.97 23.28
CA LEU A 40 -5.42 7.16 24.07
C LEU A 40 -4.22 6.95 24.99
N GLY A 41 -3.96 5.70 25.42
CA GLY A 41 -2.94 5.41 26.43
C GLY A 41 -3.32 5.90 27.83
N MET A 42 -4.63 5.98 28.10
CA MET A 42 -5.21 6.44 29.37
C MET A 42 -6.12 5.36 29.94
N ASP A 43 -6.37 5.41 31.25
CA ASP A 43 -7.26 4.45 31.93
C ASP A 43 -8.67 5.03 32.09
N PRO A 44 -9.74 4.33 31.63
CA PRO A 44 -11.13 4.77 31.84
C PRO A 44 -11.53 4.94 33.31
N ASN A 45 -10.90 4.20 34.23
CA ASN A 45 -11.25 4.17 35.64
C ASN A 45 -10.37 5.09 36.49
N ASP A 46 -9.27 5.62 35.94
CA ASP A 46 -8.38 6.55 36.62
C ASP A 46 -8.33 7.91 35.91
N LYS A 47 -9.16 8.85 36.40
CA LYS A 47 -9.23 10.23 35.93
C LYS A 47 -7.92 11.01 36.07
N SER A 48 -6.95 10.55 36.87
CA SER A 48 -5.63 11.22 36.96
C SER A 48 -4.79 11.03 35.70
N THR A 49 -5.08 9.98 34.92
CA THR A 49 -4.42 9.71 33.63
C THR A 49 -4.96 10.60 32.48
N TRP A 50 -6.10 11.29 32.69
CA TRP A 50 -6.76 12.10 31.67
C TRP A 50 -6.11 13.49 31.58
N HIS A 51 -4.91 13.53 31.01
CA HIS A 51 -4.10 14.76 30.93
C HIS A 51 -4.45 15.68 29.76
N THR A 52 -5.22 15.19 28.76
CA THR A 52 -5.53 15.94 27.53
C THR A 52 -7.01 16.28 27.47
N LEU A 53 -7.34 17.58 27.34
CA LEU A 53 -8.71 18.07 27.20
C LEU A 53 -9.46 17.34 26.07
N ARG A 54 -8.90 17.42 24.86
CA ARG A 54 -9.49 16.88 23.63
C ARG A 54 -8.42 16.24 22.77
N THR A 55 -8.69 15.03 22.27
CA THR A 55 -7.83 14.32 21.33
C THR A 55 -8.59 14.01 20.04
N ASN A 56 -8.05 14.47 18.90
CA ASN A 56 -8.58 14.18 17.56
C ASN A 56 -7.84 12.97 17.00
N MET A 57 -8.38 11.78 17.23
CA MET A 57 -7.70 10.52 16.93
C MET A 57 -7.66 10.26 15.41
N PRO A 58 -6.57 9.69 14.87
CA PRO A 58 -6.48 9.27 13.47
C PRO A 58 -7.43 8.10 13.17
N ALA A 59 -7.81 7.92 11.90
CA ALA A 59 -8.59 6.75 11.49
C ALA A 59 -7.70 5.51 11.31
N HIS A 60 -8.23 4.34 11.69
CA HIS A 60 -7.73 2.99 11.40
C HIS A 60 -8.74 2.13 10.65
N SER A 61 -10.04 2.44 10.76
CA SER A 61 -11.12 1.66 10.14
C SER A 61 -12.23 2.56 9.56
N ASP A 62 -12.91 2.05 8.56
CA ASP A 62 -14.07 2.66 7.92
C ASP A 62 -15.31 1.76 8.02
N PHE A 63 -16.48 2.38 8.04
CA PHE A 63 -17.77 1.70 8.18
C PHE A 63 -18.85 2.40 7.38
N ASP A 64 -19.71 1.61 6.73
CA ASP A 64 -20.77 2.12 5.85
C ASP A 64 -21.90 2.74 6.69
N ALA A 65 -22.12 4.05 6.53
CA ALA A 65 -23.15 4.78 7.27
C ALA A 65 -24.58 4.28 6.95
N SER A 66 -24.82 3.78 5.74
CA SER A 66 -26.13 3.23 5.35
C SER A 66 -26.46 1.92 6.07
N ILE A 67 -25.43 1.18 6.52
CA ILE A 67 -25.58 -0.07 7.26
C ILE A 67 -25.60 0.20 8.76
N LEU A 68 -24.67 1.02 9.24
CA LEU A 68 -24.56 1.35 10.67
C LEU A 68 -25.75 2.17 11.15
N ALA A 69 -26.08 3.24 10.41
CA ALA A 69 -27.04 4.26 10.80
C ALA A 69 -28.01 4.58 9.64
N PRO A 70 -28.83 3.62 9.19
CA PRO A 70 -29.68 3.76 8.01
C PRO A 70 -30.63 4.95 8.07
N LYS A 71 -31.15 5.28 9.27
CA LYS A 71 -32.00 6.46 9.48
C LYS A 71 -31.25 7.77 9.23
N ALA A 72 -30.02 7.89 9.75
CA ALA A 72 -29.17 9.05 9.53
C ALA A 72 -28.79 9.16 8.04
N TRP A 73 -28.41 8.05 7.40
CA TRP A 73 -28.08 8.04 5.98
C TRP A 73 -29.24 8.51 5.11
N ALA A 74 -30.45 8.01 5.36
CA ALA A 74 -31.63 8.42 4.62
C ALA A 74 -31.93 9.92 4.82
N ALA A 75 -31.76 10.45 6.03
CA ALA A 75 -31.90 11.89 6.31
C ALA A 75 -30.82 12.74 5.62
N ILE A 76 -29.57 12.27 5.58
CA ILE A 76 -28.46 12.93 4.85
C ILE A 76 -28.80 13.04 3.36
N CYS A 77 -29.21 11.92 2.73
CA CYS A 77 -29.61 11.89 1.33
C CYS A 77 -30.76 12.86 1.06
N GLU A 78 -31.75 12.92 1.95
CA GLU A 78 -32.89 13.84 1.82
C GLU A 78 -32.48 15.31 1.95
N LEU A 79 -31.62 15.68 2.90
CA LEU A 79 -31.12 17.06 3.07
C LEU A 79 -30.30 17.53 1.86
N CYS A 80 -29.51 16.64 1.25
CA CYS A 80 -28.66 16.93 0.10
C CYS A 80 -29.39 16.87 -1.25
N GLY A 81 -30.67 16.49 -1.28
CA GLY A 81 -31.49 16.43 -2.49
C GLY A 81 -31.34 15.14 -3.31
N GLY A 82 -30.88 14.05 -2.70
CA GLY A 82 -30.77 12.72 -3.30
C GLY A 82 -29.43 12.03 -3.01
N GLU A 83 -29.45 10.70 -2.91
CA GLU A 83 -28.21 9.89 -2.76
C GLU A 83 -27.30 10.01 -4.00
N ASP A 84 -27.90 10.22 -5.17
CA ASP A 84 -27.19 10.41 -6.44
C ASP A 84 -26.35 11.69 -6.47
N ARG A 85 -26.65 12.69 -5.63
CA ARG A 85 -25.89 13.95 -5.52
C ARG A 85 -24.69 13.86 -4.58
N ILE A 86 -24.64 12.86 -3.71
CA ILE A 86 -23.56 12.66 -2.74
C ILE A 86 -22.42 11.87 -3.38
N ASP A 87 -21.17 12.25 -3.12
CA ASP A 87 -20.01 11.49 -3.56
C ASP A 87 -19.97 10.13 -2.82
N PRO A 88 -19.97 8.98 -3.54
CA PRO A 88 -20.01 7.66 -2.92
C PRO A 88 -18.87 7.38 -1.93
N ALA A 89 -17.73 8.05 -2.08
CA ALA A 89 -16.60 7.89 -1.15
C ALA A 89 -16.93 8.39 0.27
N PHE A 90 -17.87 9.34 0.40
CA PHE A 90 -18.26 9.96 1.67
C PHE A 90 -19.45 9.26 2.33
N LYS A 91 -19.85 8.10 1.81
CA LYS A 91 -20.76 7.16 2.47
C LYS A 91 -20.11 6.45 3.66
N TYR A 92 -18.79 6.29 3.63
CA TYR A 92 -18.04 5.56 4.65
C TYR A 92 -17.57 6.51 5.75
N TRP A 93 -18.08 6.30 6.97
CA TRP A 93 -17.61 7.00 8.16
C TRP A 93 -16.36 6.31 8.70
N LYS A 94 -15.50 7.06 9.38
CA LYS A 94 -14.23 6.56 9.92
C LYS A 94 -14.21 6.64 11.43
N ASP A 95 -13.43 5.76 12.05
CA ASP A 95 -13.12 5.75 13.49
C ASP A 95 -12.08 6.82 13.90
N SER A 96 -12.04 7.95 13.18
CA SER A 96 -11.34 9.17 13.55
C SER A 96 -12.08 9.89 14.68
N LEU A 97 -12.09 9.26 15.86
CA LEU A 97 -12.87 9.69 17.01
C LEU A 97 -12.30 10.98 17.63
N ILE A 98 -13.20 11.88 18.02
CA ILE A 98 -12.89 13.09 18.77
C ILE A 98 -13.32 12.83 20.21
N VAL A 99 -12.32 12.65 21.08
CA VAL A 99 -12.53 12.36 22.49
C VAL A 99 -12.29 13.61 23.31
N ASN A 100 -13.28 14.04 24.09
CA ASN A 100 -13.16 15.14 25.05
C ASN A 100 -13.32 14.57 26.47
N LEU A 101 -12.31 14.75 27.31
CA LEU A 101 -12.24 14.23 28.68
C LEU A 101 -12.32 15.34 29.75
N GLY A 102 -12.24 16.60 29.32
CA GLY A 102 -12.09 17.73 30.26
C GLY A 102 -10.68 17.82 30.84
N THR A 103 -10.41 18.89 31.57
CA THR A 103 -9.19 19.04 32.37
C THR A 103 -9.54 19.18 33.85
N PRO A 104 -8.64 18.78 34.77
CA PRO A 104 -8.85 18.99 36.20
C PRO A 104 -9.14 20.46 36.57
N GLU A 105 -8.52 21.42 35.88
CA GLU A 105 -8.66 22.84 36.17
C GLU A 105 -10.05 23.40 35.80
N GLY A 106 -10.66 22.85 34.75
CA GLY A 106 -11.98 23.23 34.21
C GLY A 106 -13.15 22.47 34.81
N GLU A 107 -12.91 21.48 35.68
CA GLU A 107 -13.97 20.71 36.34
C GLU A 107 -14.87 21.64 37.19
N ASN A 108 -16.18 21.56 36.97
CA ASN A 108 -17.20 22.41 37.59
C ASN A 108 -17.06 23.92 37.34
N LYS A 109 -16.36 24.34 36.28
CA LYS A 109 -16.20 25.74 35.90
C LYS A 109 -16.63 25.98 34.44
N PRO A 110 -17.95 26.01 34.16
CA PRO A 110 -18.44 26.21 32.81
C PRO A 110 -18.00 27.57 32.26
N VAL A 111 -17.46 27.56 31.06
CA VAL A 111 -17.08 28.77 30.31
C VAL A 111 -18.25 29.20 29.41
N PRO A 112 -18.59 30.51 29.35
CA PRO A 112 -19.63 30.98 28.44
C PRO A 112 -19.28 30.70 26.96
N PRO A 113 -20.25 30.25 26.12
CA PRO A 113 -19.95 29.80 24.76
C PRO A 113 -19.29 30.85 23.85
N GLU A 114 -19.63 32.13 24.03
CA GLU A 114 -19.03 33.25 23.31
C GLU A 114 -17.53 33.43 23.56
N ASN A 115 -17.02 32.82 24.64
CA ASN A 115 -15.62 32.85 25.05
C ASN A 115 -14.87 31.56 24.73
N PHE A 116 -15.52 30.55 24.14
CA PHE A 116 -14.81 29.36 23.70
C PHE A 116 -13.75 29.70 22.65
N PRO A 117 -12.54 29.13 22.78
CA PRO A 117 -11.55 29.19 21.72
C PRO A 117 -11.95 28.23 20.58
N GLU A 118 -11.37 28.44 19.41
CA GLU A 118 -11.51 27.54 18.26
C GLU A 118 -12.91 27.44 17.63
N TRP A 119 -13.68 28.54 17.58
CA TRP A 119 -14.83 28.58 16.66
C TRP A 119 -14.35 28.41 15.20
N HIS A 120 -15.05 27.60 14.41
CA HIS A 120 -14.73 27.37 13.00
C HIS A 120 -15.91 26.79 12.22
N VAL A 121 -15.76 26.76 10.89
CA VAL A 121 -16.52 25.86 10.00
C VAL A 121 -15.56 24.83 9.42
N ASP A 122 -16.08 23.68 9.05
CA ASP A 122 -15.25 22.60 8.50
C ASP A 122 -14.90 22.84 7.02
N GLY A 123 -13.67 22.49 6.68
CA GLY A 123 -13.13 22.62 5.32
C GLY A 123 -11.67 23.06 5.27
N ASP A 124 -10.85 22.59 6.21
CA ASP A 124 -9.44 22.99 6.31
C ASP A 124 -8.52 22.42 5.23
N PHE A 125 -9.09 21.65 4.30
CA PHE A 125 -8.41 20.98 3.20
C PHE A 125 -8.72 21.60 1.82
N PHE A 126 -9.43 22.73 1.76
CA PHE A 126 -9.73 23.42 0.51
C PHE A 126 -9.96 24.94 0.71
N VAL A 127 -9.91 25.71 -0.37
CA VAL A 127 -10.33 27.11 -0.38
C VAL A 127 -11.85 27.18 -0.42
N HIS A 128 -12.48 27.87 0.54
CA HIS A 128 -13.93 27.94 0.63
C HIS A 128 -14.53 28.85 -0.43
N TYR A 129 -15.63 28.37 -0.99
CA TYR A 129 -16.57 29.08 -1.85
C TYR A 129 -18.00 28.89 -1.33
N LEU A 130 -18.93 29.76 -1.70
CA LEU A 130 -20.35 29.61 -1.32
C LEU A 130 -20.94 28.27 -1.80
N ASP A 131 -20.51 27.78 -2.96
CA ASP A 131 -20.98 26.55 -3.61
C ASP A 131 -20.03 25.35 -3.41
N SER A 132 -19.22 25.36 -2.35
CA SER A 132 -18.24 24.30 -2.08
C SER A 132 -18.89 22.93 -2.07
N ARG A 133 -18.40 22.01 -2.93
CA ARG A 133 -18.89 20.63 -2.98
C ARG A 133 -18.20 19.75 -1.93
N GLU A 134 -17.00 20.15 -1.52
CA GLU A 134 -16.10 19.42 -0.64
C GLU A 134 -16.68 19.26 0.78
N GLN A 135 -17.56 20.18 1.18
CA GLN A 135 -18.30 20.15 2.44
C GLN A 135 -19.79 20.49 2.16
N GLY A 136 -20.58 19.47 1.84
CA GLY A 136 -22.00 19.58 1.55
C GLY A 136 -22.91 19.48 2.77
N LEU A 137 -22.52 18.67 3.76
CA LEU A 137 -23.23 18.55 5.04
C LEU A 137 -22.25 18.17 6.15
N LEU A 138 -22.46 18.76 7.33
CA LEU A 138 -21.71 18.46 8.55
C LEU A 138 -22.49 17.44 9.37
N VAL A 139 -21.86 16.33 9.75
CA VAL A 139 -22.51 15.22 10.46
C VAL A 139 -21.79 14.97 11.77
N THR A 140 -22.51 14.77 12.86
CA THR A 140 -21.89 14.47 14.16
C THR A 140 -22.65 13.36 14.87
N PRO A 141 -22.22 12.09 14.69
CA PRO A 141 -22.71 10.95 15.43
C PRO A 141 -22.21 10.93 16.88
N LEU A 142 -23.10 10.64 17.82
CA LEU A 142 -22.79 10.57 19.26
C LEU A 142 -22.53 9.13 19.69
N PHE A 143 -21.30 8.81 20.11
CA PHE A 143 -20.93 7.47 20.60
C PHE A 143 -20.99 7.33 22.12
N THR A 144 -21.16 8.43 22.85
CA THR A 144 -21.40 8.49 24.30
C THR A 144 -22.65 9.33 24.57
N ASP A 145 -23.26 9.16 25.74
CA ASP A 145 -24.27 10.11 26.20
C ASP A 145 -23.59 11.45 26.49
N ILE A 146 -24.21 12.54 26.04
CA ILE A 146 -23.71 13.90 26.22
C ILE A 146 -24.78 14.68 26.97
N GLU A 147 -24.52 14.90 28.26
CA GLU A 147 -25.31 15.78 29.12
C GLU A 147 -24.92 17.24 28.90
N HIS A 148 -25.76 18.16 29.39
CA HIS A 148 -25.44 19.59 29.39
C HIS A 148 -24.13 19.84 30.15
N HIS A 149 -23.22 20.62 29.57
CA HIS A 149 -21.85 20.83 30.05
C HIS A 149 -20.94 19.58 30.05
N GLY A 150 -21.39 18.49 29.43
CA GLY A 150 -20.66 17.23 29.26
C GLY A 150 -19.69 17.23 28.08
N GLY A 151 -19.30 18.41 27.59
CA GLY A 151 -18.38 18.54 26.46
C GLY A 151 -19.04 18.41 25.08
N GLY A 152 -20.34 18.70 24.95
CA GLY A 152 -21.06 18.68 23.66
C GLY A 152 -20.56 19.76 22.70
N THR A 153 -20.56 19.49 21.39
CA THR A 153 -20.18 20.52 20.40
C THR A 153 -21.18 21.66 20.44
N TYR A 154 -20.72 22.90 20.59
CA TYR A 154 -21.59 24.07 20.51
C TYR A 154 -21.70 24.55 19.07
N ILE A 155 -22.92 24.90 18.67
CA ILE A 155 -23.23 25.40 17.33
C ILE A 155 -23.86 26.79 17.42
N CYS A 156 -23.64 27.62 16.41
CA CYS A 156 -24.13 28.99 16.35
C CYS A 156 -24.97 29.22 15.08
N PRO A 157 -26.29 28.89 15.10
CA PRO A 157 -27.17 29.08 13.96
C PRO A 157 -27.19 30.50 13.36
N PRO A 158 -27.20 31.59 14.16
CA PRO A 158 -27.21 32.95 13.61
C PRO A 158 -25.93 33.37 12.86
N ALA A 159 -24.86 32.57 12.93
CA ALA A 159 -23.65 32.83 12.16
C ALA A 159 -23.79 32.43 10.68
N ILE A 160 -24.74 31.55 10.31
CA ILE A 160 -24.91 31.07 8.93
C ILE A 160 -25.10 32.24 7.94
N PRO A 161 -26.01 33.21 8.17
CA PRO A 161 -26.14 34.38 7.30
C PRO A 161 -24.87 35.21 7.16
N LYS A 162 -24.09 35.38 8.25
CA LYS A 162 -22.84 36.15 8.24
C LYS A 162 -21.78 35.47 7.37
N ILE A 163 -21.63 34.15 7.50
CA ILE A 163 -20.67 33.35 6.72
C ILE A 163 -21.11 33.26 5.26
N ALA A 164 -22.40 32.99 5.00
CA ALA A 164 -22.94 32.94 3.64
C ALA A 164 -22.72 34.26 2.91
N LYS A 165 -23.01 35.39 3.57
CA LYS A 165 -22.76 36.73 3.02
C LYS A 165 -21.29 36.96 2.71
N HIS A 166 -20.38 36.59 3.62
CA HIS A 166 -18.94 36.72 3.41
C HIS A 166 -18.45 35.93 2.19
N LEU A 167 -18.91 34.68 2.03
CA LEU A 167 -18.56 33.85 0.87
C LEU A 167 -19.19 34.36 -0.43
N TYR A 168 -20.40 34.89 -0.37
CA TYR A 168 -21.09 35.50 -1.51
C TYR A 168 -20.35 36.73 -2.04
N GLU A 169 -19.85 37.59 -1.13
CA GLU A 169 -19.10 38.81 -1.45
C GLU A 169 -17.67 38.54 -1.95
N ASN A 170 -17.15 37.32 -1.71
CA ASN A 170 -15.78 36.91 -2.10
C ASN A 170 -15.79 35.72 -3.09
N PRO A 171 -16.27 35.90 -4.33
CA PRO A 171 -16.37 34.81 -5.31
C PRO A 171 -15.01 34.26 -5.78
N ALA A 172 -13.90 34.94 -5.48
CA ALA A 172 -12.54 34.46 -5.72
C ALA A 172 -12.08 33.40 -4.70
N GLY A 173 -12.90 33.13 -3.68
CA GLY A 173 -12.63 32.19 -2.62
C GLY A 173 -11.91 32.81 -1.43
N VAL A 174 -12.10 32.19 -0.27
CA VAL A 174 -11.45 32.55 0.99
C VAL A 174 -10.68 31.36 1.53
N CYS A 175 -9.56 31.58 2.20
CA CYS A 175 -8.79 30.48 2.79
C CYS A 175 -9.60 29.82 3.93
N PRO A 176 -9.16 28.67 4.46
CA PRO A 176 -9.76 28.03 5.64
C PRO A 176 -9.94 28.90 6.89
N ARG A 177 -9.31 30.09 6.94
CA ARG A 177 -9.43 31.08 8.02
C ARG A 177 -10.33 32.27 7.67
N MET A 178 -11.10 32.17 6.59
CA MET A 178 -12.01 33.20 6.06
C MET A 178 -11.33 34.48 5.57
N GLU A 179 -10.01 34.45 5.34
CA GLU A 179 -9.30 35.55 4.69
C GLU A 179 -9.52 35.50 3.16
N PRO A 180 -9.97 36.59 2.51
CA PRO A 180 -10.15 36.64 1.07
C PRO A 180 -8.87 36.47 0.26
N ARG A 181 -8.99 35.87 -0.93
CA ARG A 181 -7.88 35.75 -1.88
C ARG A 181 -7.32 37.14 -2.23
N GLY A 182 -6.01 37.32 -2.01
CA GLY A 182 -5.32 38.60 -2.18
C GLY A 182 -5.01 39.34 -0.87
N ALA A 183 -5.58 38.90 0.27
CA ALA A 183 -5.17 39.38 1.59
C ALA A 183 -3.74 38.90 1.94
N PRO A 184 -2.94 39.70 2.67
CA PRO A 184 -1.57 39.35 3.03
C PRO A 184 -1.46 38.06 3.86
N ASN A 185 -2.53 37.72 4.59
CA ASN A 185 -2.58 36.57 5.49
C ASN A 185 -3.28 35.35 4.86
N PHE A 186 -3.61 35.37 3.57
CA PHE A 186 -4.35 34.28 2.91
C PHE A 186 -3.70 32.89 3.10
N ASN A 187 -2.37 32.82 3.09
CA ASN A 187 -1.61 31.58 3.27
C ASN A 187 -1.30 31.25 4.74
N GLN A 188 -1.67 32.10 5.69
CA GLN A 188 -1.43 31.86 7.11
C GLN A 188 -2.53 30.96 7.68
N GLN A 189 -2.15 29.86 8.33
CA GLN A 189 -3.09 28.85 8.83
C GLN A 189 -3.35 28.94 10.35
N GLU A 190 -2.79 29.91 11.05
CA GLU A 190 -2.69 29.85 12.52
C GLU A 190 -3.81 30.57 13.28
N ASN A 191 -4.48 31.58 12.70
CA ASN A 191 -5.43 32.42 13.43
C ASN A 191 -6.91 32.08 13.15
N LEU A 192 -7.74 32.02 14.20
CA LEU A 192 -9.19 31.78 14.18
C LEU A 192 -10.01 33.02 14.61
N ASP A 193 -9.38 34.19 14.70
CA ASP A 193 -10.01 35.43 15.17
C ASP A 193 -11.27 35.80 14.39
N TRP A 194 -11.30 35.60 13.07
CA TRP A 194 -12.49 35.89 12.27
C TRP A 194 -13.71 35.13 12.79
N PHE A 195 -13.57 33.82 13.03
CA PHE A 195 -14.63 32.97 13.53
C PHE A 195 -15.00 33.30 14.98
N ASN A 196 -14.00 33.49 15.85
CA ASN A 196 -14.25 33.84 17.25
C ASN A 196 -14.98 35.19 17.37
N ASN A 197 -14.63 36.18 16.55
CA ASN A 197 -15.30 37.47 16.49
C ASN A 197 -16.73 37.34 15.92
N CYS A 198 -16.92 36.47 14.92
CA CYS A 198 -18.24 36.16 14.38
C CYS A 198 -19.15 35.56 15.46
N ALA A 199 -18.68 34.56 16.22
CA ALA A 199 -19.41 33.97 17.34
C ALA A 199 -19.75 35.01 18.42
N LYS A 200 -18.78 35.83 18.86
CA LYS A 200 -19.01 36.92 19.83
C LYS A 200 -20.08 37.91 19.37
N SER A 201 -20.11 38.22 18.08
CA SER A 201 -21.12 39.12 17.50
C SER A 201 -22.54 38.54 17.49
N CYS A 202 -22.71 37.24 17.76
CA CYS A 202 -24.01 36.58 17.87
C CYS A 202 -24.50 36.45 19.33
N ALA A 203 -23.66 36.71 20.34
CA ALA A 203 -23.96 36.41 21.74
C ALA A 203 -25.22 37.11 22.32
N GLY A 204 -25.68 38.20 21.69
CA GLY A 204 -26.88 38.93 22.09
C GLY A 204 -28.20 38.36 21.55
N GLU A 205 -28.17 37.34 20.68
CA GLU A 205 -29.37 36.79 20.06
C GLU A 205 -29.96 35.63 20.89
N PRO A 206 -31.29 35.56 21.09
CA PRO A 206 -31.93 34.44 21.80
C PRO A 206 -31.65 33.10 21.10
N GLY A 207 -31.08 32.14 21.83
CA GLY A 207 -30.71 30.84 21.26
C GLY A 207 -29.51 30.90 20.31
N ALA A 208 -28.66 31.93 20.43
CA ALA A 208 -27.47 32.09 19.61
C ALA A 208 -26.51 30.90 19.65
N PHE A 209 -26.47 30.21 20.79
CA PHE A 209 -25.61 29.05 21.01
C PHE A 209 -26.45 27.87 21.46
N VAL A 210 -26.27 26.73 20.79
CA VAL A 210 -26.94 25.47 21.11
C VAL A 210 -25.88 24.42 21.40
N GLU A 211 -25.98 23.73 22.53
CA GLU A 211 -25.12 22.59 22.84
C GLU A 211 -25.70 21.31 22.21
N ALA A 212 -24.87 20.57 21.48
CA ALA A 212 -25.25 19.28 20.89
C ALA A 212 -25.25 18.15 21.94
N THR A 213 -26.28 18.14 22.80
CA THR A 213 -26.52 17.10 23.82
C THR A 213 -27.39 15.96 23.28
N GLY A 214 -27.22 14.74 23.75
CA GLY A 214 -28.01 13.60 23.30
C GLY A 214 -27.60 12.28 23.92
N LYS A 215 -28.24 11.20 23.47
CA LYS A 215 -27.91 9.84 23.89
C LYS A 215 -27.02 9.16 22.85
N VAL A 216 -26.33 8.09 23.27
CA VAL A 216 -25.63 7.19 22.34
C VAL A 216 -26.56 6.77 21.20
N GLY A 217 -26.11 6.95 19.96
CA GLY A 217 -26.89 6.60 18.78
C GLY A 217 -27.59 7.77 18.10
N ASP A 218 -27.63 8.95 18.74
CA ASP A 218 -28.14 10.17 18.12
C ASP A 218 -27.13 10.75 17.11
N VAL A 219 -27.64 11.39 16.05
CA VAL A 219 -26.81 12.03 15.01
C VAL A 219 -27.30 13.46 14.77
N TYR A 220 -26.40 14.42 14.88
CA TYR A 220 -26.64 15.80 14.46
C TYR A 220 -26.28 15.97 12.98
N LEU A 221 -27.21 16.53 12.20
CA LEU A 221 -27.00 16.92 10.81
C LEU A 221 -27.07 18.44 10.73
N MET A 222 -26.03 19.07 10.22
CA MET A 222 -25.84 20.51 10.26
C MET A 222 -25.47 21.04 8.87
N HIS A 223 -25.90 22.26 8.59
CA HIS A 223 -25.54 23.00 7.41
C HIS A 223 -24.02 23.18 7.33
N PRO A 224 -23.37 23.11 6.16
CA PRO A 224 -21.91 23.20 6.04
C PRO A 224 -21.33 24.54 6.48
N LEU A 225 -22.14 25.60 6.47
CA LEU A 225 -21.77 26.93 7.02
C LEU A 225 -22.06 27.09 8.51
N MET A 226 -22.40 26.00 9.22
CA MET A 226 -22.67 26.04 10.65
C MET A 226 -21.38 26.31 11.43
N LEU A 227 -21.31 27.48 12.06
CA LEU A 227 -20.23 27.84 12.95
C LEU A 227 -20.32 26.99 14.22
N HIS A 228 -19.24 26.30 14.59
CA HIS A 228 -19.22 25.41 15.73
C HIS A 228 -17.89 25.44 16.47
N ALA A 229 -17.90 25.03 17.73
CA ALA A 229 -16.73 24.99 18.60
C ALA A 229 -16.73 23.78 19.53
N PRO A 230 -15.55 23.28 19.91
CA PRO A 230 -15.43 22.39 21.07
C PRO A 230 -15.83 23.16 22.34
N SER A 231 -16.58 22.52 23.23
CA SER A 231 -16.80 23.06 24.58
C SER A 231 -15.77 22.56 25.58
N ASP A 232 -15.74 23.27 26.70
CA ASP A 232 -15.19 22.75 27.93
C ASP A 232 -16.06 21.60 28.46
N ASN A 233 -15.42 20.49 28.79
CA ASN A 233 -16.09 19.36 29.42
C ASN A 233 -15.99 19.51 30.94
N SER A 234 -16.79 20.42 31.49
CA SER A 234 -16.75 20.77 32.91
C SER A 234 -17.21 19.64 33.82
N LEU A 235 -17.99 18.68 33.31
CA LEU A 235 -18.39 17.48 34.04
C LEU A 235 -17.30 16.39 34.09
N ARG A 236 -16.25 16.52 33.26
CA ARG A 236 -15.23 15.47 33.04
C ARG A 236 -15.86 14.09 32.90
N LYS A 237 -16.87 14.00 32.03
CA LYS A 237 -17.47 12.75 31.56
C LYS A 237 -16.92 12.44 30.17
N VAL A 238 -16.74 11.17 29.85
CA VAL A 238 -16.14 10.76 28.57
C VAL A 238 -17.07 11.14 27.43
N ARG A 239 -16.63 12.05 26.55
CA ARG A 239 -17.40 12.45 25.36
C ARG A 239 -16.69 11.95 24.11
N ILE A 240 -17.35 11.10 23.34
CA ILE A 240 -16.83 10.54 22.08
C ILE A 240 -17.82 10.84 20.95
N ILE A 241 -17.33 11.54 19.93
CA ILE A 241 -18.04 11.77 18.67
C ILE A 241 -17.11 11.48 17.49
N THR A 242 -17.67 11.43 16.28
CA THR A 242 -16.88 11.63 15.06
C THR A 242 -17.52 12.75 14.24
N ASN A 243 -16.79 13.30 13.29
CA ASN A 243 -17.28 14.37 12.43
C ASN A 243 -17.00 14.05 10.96
N PRO A 244 -17.75 13.10 10.36
CA PRO A 244 -17.54 12.70 8.98
C PRO A 244 -18.11 13.78 8.04
N PRO A 245 -17.30 14.33 7.12
CA PRO A 245 -17.81 15.26 6.12
C PRO A 245 -18.68 14.50 5.10
N ILE A 246 -19.68 15.17 4.54
CA ILE A 246 -20.42 14.69 3.36
C ILE A 246 -20.09 15.61 2.20
N ALA A 247 -19.41 15.08 1.17
CA ALA A 247 -19.14 15.82 -0.05
C ALA A 247 -20.18 15.54 -1.14
N LEU A 248 -20.43 16.53 -1.98
CA LEU A 248 -21.30 16.43 -3.15
C LEU A 248 -20.48 16.10 -4.41
N LYS A 249 -21.09 15.40 -5.36
CA LYS A 249 -20.49 15.12 -6.67
C LYS A 249 -20.24 16.40 -7.46
N GLU A 250 -21.19 17.32 -7.40
CA GLU A 250 -21.16 18.60 -8.10
C GLU A 250 -21.31 19.76 -7.09
N PRO A 251 -20.79 20.96 -7.41
CA PRO A 251 -21.06 22.18 -6.62
C PRO A 251 -22.56 22.44 -6.42
N MET A 252 -22.90 23.07 -5.31
CA MET A 252 -24.29 23.49 -5.05
C MET A 252 -24.76 24.46 -6.13
N ASN A 253 -26.01 24.32 -6.56
CA ASN A 253 -26.59 25.17 -7.59
C ASN A 253 -27.70 26.04 -7.01
N PHE A 254 -27.40 27.34 -6.87
CA PHE A 254 -28.30 28.37 -6.37
C PHE A 254 -29.12 29.07 -7.47
N ASP A 255 -29.09 28.54 -8.70
CA ASP A 255 -29.65 29.16 -9.91
C ASP A 255 -30.58 28.21 -10.69
N ARG A 256 -31.38 27.39 -9.98
CA ARG A 256 -32.36 26.47 -10.57
C ARG A 256 -33.68 27.17 -10.89
N ASP A 257 -34.31 26.77 -12.00
CA ASP A 257 -35.60 27.32 -12.45
C ASP A 257 -36.80 26.73 -11.66
N ASN A 258 -36.68 25.50 -11.18
CA ASN A 258 -37.72 24.83 -10.38
C ASN A 258 -37.35 24.84 -8.89
N GLU A 259 -38.23 25.40 -8.05
CA GLU A 259 -38.03 25.52 -6.60
C GLU A 259 -38.00 24.16 -5.87
N GLU A 260 -38.68 23.15 -6.42
CA GLU A 260 -38.73 21.81 -5.84
C GLU A 260 -37.41 21.03 -6.02
N GLU A 261 -36.54 21.45 -6.93
CA GLU A 261 -35.26 20.78 -7.20
C GLU A 261 -34.13 21.20 -6.25
N TYR A 262 -34.31 22.30 -5.51
CA TYR A 262 -33.36 22.71 -4.49
C TYR A 262 -33.37 21.75 -3.32
N SER A 263 -32.18 21.32 -2.93
CA SER A 263 -31.94 20.62 -1.67
C SER A 263 -32.25 21.53 -0.48
N LEU A 264 -32.52 20.95 0.70
CA LEU A 264 -32.77 21.74 1.91
C LEU A 264 -31.54 22.56 2.31
N VAL A 265 -30.33 22.05 2.06
CA VAL A 265 -29.07 22.78 2.24
C VAL A 265 -29.00 24.02 1.34
N GLU A 266 -29.32 23.88 0.05
CA GLU A 266 -29.35 25.01 -0.88
C GLU A 266 -30.40 26.07 -0.45
N LYS A 267 -31.59 25.63 -0.01
CA LYS A 267 -32.66 26.51 0.48
C LYS A 267 -32.24 27.30 1.72
N VAL A 268 -31.55 26.68 2.67
CA VAL A 268 -31.01 27.38 3.86
C VAL A 268 -30.00 28.46 3.44
N THR A 269 -29.08 28.16 2.51
CA THR A 269 -28.10 29.15 2.03
C THR A 269 -28.77 30.33 1.33
N LEU A 270 -29.74 30.06 0.45
CA LEU A 270 -30.52 31.09 -0.25
C LEU A 270 -31.30 31.99 0.73
N LYS A 271 -32.00 31.38 1.70
CA LYS A 271 -32.71 32.08 2.77
C LYS A 271 -31.77 32.93 3.62
N ALA A 272 -30.57 32.42 3.94
CA ALA A 272 -29.55 33.14 4.70
C ALA A 272 -29.03 34.39 3.98
N LEU A 273 -29.03 34.39 2.63
CA LEU A 273 -28.71 35.55 1.81
C LEU A 273 -29.90 36.49 1.55
N GLY A 274 -31.11 36.10 1.96
CA GLY A 274 -32.35 36.82 1.64
C GLY A 274 -32.65 36.83 0.14
N LYS A 275 -32.33 35.76 -0.56
CA LYS A 275 -32.49 35.60 -2.01
C LYS A 275 -33.30 34.34 -2.32
N GLU A 276 -34.19 34.41 -3.29
CA GLU A 276 -34.89 33.22 -3.82
C GLU A 276 -34.02 32.46 -4.83
N ARG A 277 -33.11 33.17 -5.52
CA ARG A 277 -32.22 32.65 -6.57
C ARG A 277 -30.99 33.54 -6.72
N LEU A 278 -29.86 32.98 -7.20
CA LEU A 278 -28.62 33.71 -7.49
C LEU A 278 -28.24 33.67 -9.00
N PRO A 279 -28.99 34.36 -9.87
CA PRO A 279 -28.72 34.35 -11.31
C PRO A 279 -27.36 34.91 -11.65
N GLY A 280 -26.56 34.11 -12.37
CA GLY A 280 -25.23 34.52 -12.85
C GLY A 280 -24.12 34.58 -11.81
N TRP A 281 -24.39 34.23 -10.54
CA TRP A 281 -23.35 34.13 -9.52
C TRP A 281 -22.49 32.88 -9.78
N LYS A 282 -21.17 33.05 -9.88
CA LYS A 282 -20.19 31.97 -10.09
C LYS A 282 -18.87 32.34 -9.43
N ILE A 283 -18.07 31.33 -9.08
CA ILE A 283 -16.70 31.53 -8.63
C ILE A 283 -15.87 32.24 -9.70
N THR A 284 -14.95 33.11 -9.29
CA THR A 284 -14.06 33.89 -10.19
C THR A 284 -12.62 33.39 -10.20
N ALA A 285 -12.30 32.38 -9.38
CA ALA A 285 -10.97 31.77 -9.26
C ALA A 285 -11.09 30.22 -9.21
N PRO A 286 -10.02 29.48 -9.54
CA PRO A 286 -10.05 28.01 -9.52
C PRO A 286 -10.15 27.44 -8.09
N ARG A 287 -10.79 26.27 -7.97
CA ARG A 287 -10.82 25.49 -6.71
C ARG A 287 -9.42 24.96 -6.41
N GLU A 288 -9.00 25.06 -5.15
CA GLU A 288 -7.67 24.66 -4.70
C GLU A 288 -7.79 23.81 -3.43
N ALA A 289 -7.04 22.70 -3.39
CA ALA A 289 -6.89 21.90 -2.19
C ALA A 289 -5.78 22.48 -1.31
N VAL A 290 -5.97 22.43 0.00
CA VAL A 290 -5.02 22.87 1.02
C VAL A 290 -4.61 21.64 1.82
N THR A 291 -3.32 21.48 2.11
CA THR A 291 -2.86 20.41 3.00
C THR A 291 -2.69 21.00 4.40
N PRO A 292 -3.55 20.67 5.39
CA PRO A 292 -3.46 21.23 6.72
C PRO A 292 -2.30 20.61 7.51
N LEU A 293 -1.63 21.42 8.34
CA LEU A 293 -0.49 20.99 9.17
C LEU A 293 -0.82 19.81 10.10
N ARG A 294 -2.08 19.69 10.54
CA ARG A 294 -2.54 18.62 11.44
C ARG A 294 -2.36 17.21 10.88
N LEU A 295 -2.36 17.02 9.56
CA LEU A 295 -2.21 15.68 8.95
C LEU A 295 -0.86 15.04 9.29
N LYS A 296 0.20 15.85 9.43
CA LYS A 296 1.52 15.36 9.86
C LYS A 296 1.51 14.88 11.31
N ILE A 297 0.78 15.58 12.19
CA ILE A 297 0.64 15.22 13.61
C ILE A 297 -0.21 13.95 13.75
N GLN A 298 -1.32 13.85 12.99
CA GLN A 298 -2.18 12.67 13.00
C GLN A 298 -1.48 11.43 12.47
N GLU A 299 -0.57 11.56 11.50
CA GLU A 299 0.27 10.44 11.05
C GLU A 299 1.15 9.91 12.18
N GLN A 300 1.85 10.79 12.90
CA GLN A 300 2.69 10.41 14.03
C GLN A 300 1.87 9.74 15.15
N MET A 301 0.72 10.32 15.50
CA MET A 301 -0.21 9.72 16.47
C MET A 301 -0.67 8.33 16.03
N ARG A 302 -0.95 8.12 14.74
CA ARG A 302 -1.41 6.81 14.24
C ARG A 302 -0.35 5.74 14.47
N GLN A 303 0.91 6.06 14.24
CA GLN A 303 2.03 5.14 14.47
C GLN A 303 2.17 4.76 15.95
N GLU A 304 1.95 5.71 16.87
CA GLU A 304 1.96 5.42 18.31
C GLU A 304 0.74 4.60 18.75
N GLU A 305 -0.45 4.91 18.24
CA GLU A 305 -1.66 4.13 18.51
C GLU A 305 -1.51 2.68 18.04
N LEU A 306 -0.94 2.45 16.85
CA LEU A 306 -0.66 1.10 16.33
C LEU A 306 0.27 0.31 17.26
N LYS A 307 1.33 0.94 17.78
CA LYS A 307 2.24 0.30 18.75
C LYS A 307 1.51 -0.12 20.03
N ARG A 308 0.60 0.70 20.54
CA ARG A 308 -0.19 0.39 21.75
C ARG A 308 -1.17 -0.75 21.48
N LEU A 309 -1.84 -0.74 20.33
CA LEU A 309 -2.75 -1.82 19.91
C LEU A 309 -2.00 -3.15 19.73
N GLU A 310 -0.81 -3.12 19.13
CA GLU A 310 0.06 -4.31 19.02
C GLU A 310 0.52 -4.81 20.40
N ALA A 311 0.87 -3.91 21.32
CA ALA A 311 1.23 -4.28 22.68
C ALA A 311 0.07 -4.92 23.44
N LEU A 312 -1.14 -4.37 23.32
CA LEU A 312 -2.37 -4.96 23.89
C LEU A 312 -2.64 -6.35 23.29
N LYS A 313 -2.48 -6.50 21.96
CA LYS A 313 -2.65 -7.78 21.29
C LYS A 313 -1.65 -8.81 21.80
N LYS A 314 -0.38 -8.44 21.95
CA LYS A 314 0.67 -9.28 22.56
C LYS A 314 0.35 -9.65 24.00
N GLN A 315 -0.16 -8.71 24.80
CA GLN A 315 -0.57 -8.98 26.18
C GLN A 315 -1.78 -9.91 26.25
N ALA A 316 -2.76 -9.76 25.36
CA ALA A 316 -3.92 -10.64 25.26
C ALA A 316 -3.51 -12.06 24.81
N GLU A 317 -2.57 -12.16 23.87
CA GLU A 317 -1.96 -13.43 23.46
C GLU A 317 -1.17 -14.08 24.62
N GLN A 318 -0.42 -13.30 25.40
CA GLN A 318 0.28 -13.78 26.61
C GLN A 318 -0.64 -14.12 27.79
N ALA A 319 -1.81 -13.49 27.89
CA ALA A 319 -2.81 -13.77 28.92
C ALA A 319 -3.67 -15.00 28.58
N GLN A 320 -3.78 -15.36 27.30
CA GLN A 320 -4.46 -16.58 26.84
C GLN A 320 -3.56 -17.83 26.90
N THR A 321 -2.25 -17.68 27.10
CA THR A 321 -1.37 -18.77 27.54
C THR A 321 -1.46 -18.93 29.07
N PRO A 322 -1.98 -20.06 29.60
CA PRO A 322 -2.01 -20.26 31.04
C PRO A 322 -0.58 -20.36 31.57
N LYS A 323 -0.21 -19.46 32.49
CA LYS A 323 0.95 -19.64 33.35
C LYS A 323 0.65 -20.82 34.28
N MET A 324 1.26 -21.98 34.01
CA MET A 324 1.41 -23.01 35.03
C MET A 324 2.24 -22.40 36.16
N ALA A 325 1.59 -22.19 37.31
CA ALA A 325 2.26 -22.00 38.56
C ALA A 325 2.63 -23.39 39.09
N ASP A 326 3.92 -23.61 39.35
CA ASP A 326 4.40 -24.69 40.20
C ASP A 326 3.77 -24.54 41.59
N SER A 327 2.76 -25.34 41.90
CA SER A 327 2.49 -25.80 43.26
C SER A 327 1.55 -27.01 43.23
N ASP A 328 2.04 -28.08 43.85
CA ASP A 328 1.39 -29.33 44.23
C ASP A 328 1.12 -30.38 43.14
N SER A 329 2.01 -31.37 43.17
CA SER A 329 1.92 -32.68 42.56
C SER A 329 0.70 -33.45 43.04
N ASP A 330 -0.20 -33.80 42.13
CA ASP A 330 -1.04 -35.00 42.24
C ASP A 330 -1.11 -35.65 40.85
N ASP A 331 -0.15 -36.54 40.59
CA ASP A 331 -0.06 -37.36 39.39
C ASP A 331 -1.19 -38.41 39.37
N TYR A 332 -2.08 -38.31 38.37
CA TYR A 332 -2.92 -39.43 37.96
C TYR A 332 -2.31 -40.14 36.75
N TRP A 333 -1.97 -41.41 36.92
CA TRP A 333 -1.45 -42.28 35.87
C TRP A 333 -2.57 -42.71 34.92
N VAL A 334 -2.46 -42.34 33.64
CA VAL A 334 -3.21 -43.00 32.56
C VAL A 334 -2.29 -44.05 31.94
N GLN A 335 -2.75 -45.30 31.95
CA GLN A 335 -2.03 -46.44 31.41
C GLN A 335 -2.02 -46.35 29.86
N GLU A 336 -0.85 -46.12 29.27
CA GLU A 336 -0.67 -46.28 27.81
C GLU A 336 -0.71 -47.76 27.43
N PRO A 337 -1.38 -48.16 26.33
CA PRO A 337 -1.29 -49.53 25.83
C PRO A 337 0.07 -49.75 25.15
N GLU A 338 0.80 -50.79 25.57
CA GLU A 338 2.03 -51.21 24.92
C GLU A 338 1.75 -51.76 23.51
N LEU A 339 2.12 -51.00 22.48
CA LEU A 339 2.21 -51.48 21.09
C LEU A 339 3.66 -51.52 20.65
N ALA A 340 4.02 -52.55 19.88
CA ALA A 340 5.40 -52.80 19.45
C ALA A 340 5.95 -51.67 18.54
N PRO A 341 7.27 -51.41 18.53
CA PRO A 341 7.88 -50.25 17.85
C PRO A 341 7.58 -50.10 16.35
N ASN A 342 7.17 -51.18 15.66
CA ASN A 342 6.99 -51.22 14.20
C ASN A 342 5.52 -51.37 13.75
N ASP A 343 4.54 -51.09 14.61
CA ASP A 343 3.13 -51.20 14.24
C ASP A 343 2.65 -50.00 13.38
N PRO A 344 2.13 -50.22 12.16
CA PRO A 344 1.65 -49.15 11.28
C PRO A 344 0.49 -48.33 11.85
N MET A 345 -0.21 -48.84 12.88
CA MET A 345 -1.33 -48.15 13.51
C MET A 345 -0.90 -46.95 14.38
N ARG A 346 0.38 -46.88 14.78
CA ARG A 346 0.93 -45.79 15.61
C ARG A 346 1.02 -44.45 14.87
N ASN A 347 1.13 -44.48 13.54
CA ASN A 347 1.13 -43.27 12.70
C ASN A 347 -0.25 -42.63 12.53
N PHE A 348 -1.33 -43.35 12.88
CA PHE A 348 -2.71 -42.92 12.67
C PHE A 348 -3.45 -42.57 13.97
N MET A 349 -2.83 -42.74 15.15
CA MET A 349 -3.41 -42.30 16.42
C MET A 349 -2.90 -40.89 16.79
N PRO A 350 -3.79 -39.92 17.05
CA PRO A 350 -3.39 -38.61 17.54
C PRO A 350 -2.89 -38.74 18.98
N THR A 351 -1.67 -38.28 19.25
CA THR A 351 -1.05 -38.34 20.59
C THR A 351 -1.68 -37.38 21.60
N SER A 352 -2.61 -36.51 21.19
CA SER A 352 -3.51 -35.77 22.07
C SER A 352 -4.69 -35.16 21.30
N PHE A 353 -5.84 -35.05 21.96
CA PHE A 353 -7.00 -34.29 21.46
C PHE A 353 -7.03 -32.93 22.17
N GLY A 354 -6.60 -31.87 21.47
CA GLY A 354 -6.57 -30.49 21.97
C GLY A 354 -5.88 -29.54 20.97
N LYS A 355 -6.26 -28.25 20.96
CA LYS A 355 -5.63 -27.21 20.12
C LYS A 355 -4.14 -27.09 20.48
N THR A 356 -3.26 -27.66 19.67
CA THR A 356 -1.83 -27.35 19.71
C THR A 356 -1.61 -26.03 18.98
N SER A 357 -1.22 -24.96 19.70
CA SER A 357 -0.63 -23.80 19.06
C SER A 357 0.72 -24.23 18.53
N LYS A 358 0.78 -24.59 17.24
CA LYS A 358 2.06 -24.78 16.54
C LYS A 358 2.73 -23.43 16.41
N GLU A 359 3.43 -22.99 17.45
CA GLU A 359 4.41 -21.91 17.31
C GLU A 359 5.49 -22.39 16.34
N ALA A 360 5.72 -21.63 15.27
CA ALA A 360 6.75 -21.98 14.30
C ALA A 360 8.12 -21.82 14.96
N ASN A 361 8.94 -22.86 14.93
CA ASN A 361 10.33 -22.75 15.38
C ASN A 361 11.12 -21.91 14.36
N ILE A 362 11.18 -20.59 14.61
CA ILE A 362 11.82 -19.60 13.72
C ILE A 362 13.28 -19.96 13.45
N ALA A 363 14.02 -20.43 14.47
CA ALA A 363 15.43 -20.79 14.32
C ALA A 363 15.59 -21.98 13.36
N ALA A 364 14.82 -23.06 13.55
CA ALA A 364 14.84 -24.20 12.64
C ALA A 364 14.38 -23.82 11.22
N GLN A 365 13.44 -22.88 11.10
CA GLN A 365 12.93 -22.40 9.81
C GLN A 365 13.98 -21.58 9.05
N ILE A 366 14.73 -20.73 9.74
CA ILE A 366 15.88 -20.02 9.16
C ILE A 366 16.96 -21.03 8.79
N GLU A 367 17.29 -21.99 9.66
CA GLU A 367 18.33 -22.98 9.39
C GLU A 367 18.02 -23.87 8.18
N GLN A 368 16.74 -24.11 7.87
CA GLN A 368 16.33 -24.82 6.64
C GLN A 368 16.77 -24.11 5.35
N THR A 369 16.99 -22.79 5.39
CA THR A 369 17.48 -22.00 4.25
C THR A 369 19.00 -21.86 4.22
N ARG A 370 19.72 -22.51 5.15
CA ARG A 370 21.18 -22.54 5.15
C ARG A 370 21.68 -23.23 3.89
N ARG A 371 22.61 -22.58 3.21
CA ARG A 371 23.14 -23.07 1.94
C ARG A 371 24.07 -24.25 2.19
N LYS A 372 23.94 -25.29 1.38
CA LYS A 372 24.84 -26.44 1.36
C LYS A 372 25.85 -26.23 0.25
N VAL A 373 26.89 -25.45 0.53
CA VAL A 373 27.99 -25.25 -0.42
C VAL A 373 28.93 -26.45 -0.30
N GLU A 374 29.10 -27.21 -1.39
CA GLU A 374 30.13 -28.26 -1.45
C GLU A 374 31.51 -27.58 -1.44
N ILE A 375 32.20 -27.65 -0.30
CA ILE A 375 33.61 -27.28 -0.21
C ILE A 375 34.39 -28.38 -0.95
N PRO A 376 35.21 -28.06 -1.97
CA PRO A 376 36.04 -29.07 -2.64
C PRO A 376 37.01 -29.67 -1.62
N GLN A 377 36.84 -30.96 -1.28
CA GLN A 377 37.80 -31.67 -0.43
C GLN A 377 39.16 -31.71 -1.13
N LYS A 378 40.17 -31.01 -0.59
CA LYS A 378 41.57 -31.23 -0.98
C LYS A 378 41.92 -32.70 -0.72
N GLU A 379 42.38 -33.39 -1.77
CA GLU A 379 42.86 -34.78 -1.70
C GLU A 379 43.93 -34.91 -0.61
N LYS A 380 43.63 -35.65 0.46
CA LYS A 380 44.61 -36.02 1.49
C LYS A 380 45.67 -36.93 0.85
N LYS A 381 46.84 -36.37 0.54
CA LYS A 381 48.04 -37.18 0.25
C LYS A 381 48.43 -37.98 1.50
N GLU A 382 48.32 -39.30 1.40
CA GLU A 382 48.84 -40.25 2.40
C GLU A 382 50.35 -40.01 2.62
N LYS A 383 50.74 -39.59 3.83
CA LYS A 383 52.14 -39.62 4.26
C LYS A 383 52.51 -41.05 4.65
N LYS A 384 53.35 -41.70 3.83
CA LYS A 384 54.10 -42.90 4.20
C LYS A 384 55.11 -42.56 5.30
N ALA A 385 55.14 -43.41 6.34
CA ALA A 385 56.09 -43.37 7.44
C ALA A 385 57.51 -43.72 6.98
N ALA A 386 58.50 -42.94 7.42
CA ALA A 386 59.89 -43.35 7.56
C ALA A 386 60.60 -42.48 8.64
N SER A 387 61.50 -43.13 9.36
CA SER A 387 62.16 -42.78 10.63
C SER A 387 63.34 -41.80 10.54
N ASP A 388 63.51 -41.05 11.65
CA ASP A 388 64.73 -40.51 12.30
C ASP A 388 65.95 -40.04 11.46
N SER A 389 66.31 -38.75 11.60
CA SER A 389 67.58 -38.31 12.20
C SER A 389 67.74 -36.77 12.20
N ASP A 390 68.48 -36.29 13.21
CA ASP A 390 68.74 -34.91 13.65
C ASP A 390 69.20 -33.89 12.60
N SER A 391 68.77 -32.62 12.75
CA SER A 391 69.66 -31.46 13.03
C SER A 391 68.96 -30.10 12.80
N ASN A 392 69.22 -29.17 13.72
CA ASN A 392 68.73 -27.79 13.77
C ASN A 392 69.10 -26.94 12.54
N SER A 393 68.14 -26.19 12.01
CA SER A 393 68.36 -24.96 11.24
C SER A 393 67.07 -24.13 11.21
N ASP A 394 67.15 -22.90 11.67
CA ASP A 394 66.10 -21.89 11.70
C ASP A 394 65.39 -21.69 10.35
N SER A 395 64.06 -21.69 10.39
CA SER A 395 63.18 -20.95 9.48
C SER A 395 61.78 -20.92 10.09
N ASP A 396 61.42 -19.79 10.69
CA ASP A 396 60.04 -19.48 11.08
C ASP A 396 59.18 -19.38 9.79
N ASP A 397 58.53 -20.48 9.42
CA ASP A 397 57.40 -20.52 8.49
C ASP A 397 56.23 -21.14 9.27
N ASP A 398 55.48 -20.30 9.99
CA ASP A 398 54.19 -20.68 10.56
C ASP A 398 53.16 -20.79 9.42
N ASP A 399 52.94 -22.03 9.01
CA ASP A 399 51.87 -22.48 8.13
C ASP A 399 50.56 -22.58 8.94
N ASP A 400 49.97 -21.44 9.29
CA ASP A 400 48.59 -21.33 9.77
C ASP A 400 47.68 -21.01 8.58
N SER A 401 47.19 -22.04 7.88
CA SER A 401 46.30 -21.87 6.72
C SER A 401 45.06 -22.76 6.71
N GLU A 402 44.59 -23.22 7.88
CA GLU A 402 43.31 -23.95 8.00
C GLU A 402 42.25 -23.29 8.90
N SER A 403 42.48 -22.09 9.45
CA SER A 403 41.45 -21.34 10.22
C SER A 403 40.71 -20.25 9.45
N ASP A 404 41.24 -19.78 8.31
CA ASP A 404 40.74 -18.54 7.69
C ASP A 404 39.55 -18.74 6.73
N GLU A 405 39.30 -19.96 6.23
CA GLU A 405 38.23 -20.18 5.22
C GLU A 405 36.81 -20.26 5.83
N GLU A 406 36.65 -20.65 7.10
CA GLU A 406 35.34 -20.62 7.79
C GLU A 406 34.92 -19.19 8.16
N ASP A 407 35.88 -18.30 8.47
CA ASP A 407 35.65 -16.89 8.83
C ASP A 407 35.26 -16.01 7.60
N GLU A 408 35.66 -16.36 6.38
CA GLU A 408 35.36 -15.56 5.19
C GLU A 408 33.89 -15.66 4.73
N ALA A 409 33.24 -16.81 4.90
CA ALA A 409 31.81 -16.99 4.60
C ALA A 409 30.91 -16.23 5.60
N GLU A 410 31.41 -15.96 6.80
CA GLU A 410 30.73 -15.11 7.77
C GLU A 410 30.78 -13.63 7.37
N ARG A 411 31.84 -13.19 6.69
CA ARG A 411 32.06 -11.77 6.34
C ARG A 411 30.98 -11.19 5.43
N PHE A 412 30.41 -12.00 4.53
CA PHE A 412 29.44 -11.58 3.52
C PHE A 412 28.04 -12.15 3.77
N PRO A 413 26.94 -11.49 3.31
CA PRO A 413 25.58 -11.99 3.51
C PRO A 413 25.22 -13.12 2.52
N VAL A 414 25.99 -14.21 2.54
CA VAL A 414 25.88 -15.32 1.57
C VAL A 414 25.56 -16.67 2.22
N SER A 415 25.37 -16.73 3.53
CA SER A 415 25.20 -17.98 4.30
C SER A 415 23.87 -18.71 4.06
N HIS A 416 22.77 -17.96 3.87
CA HIS A 416 21.41 -18.47 3.72
C HIS A 416 20.80 -17.92 2.42
N GLU A 417 19.85 -18.65 1.84
CA GLU A 417 19.17 -18.21 0.60
C GLU A 417 17.66 -18.48 0.58
N ILE A 418 16.93 -17.57 -0.05
CA ILE A 418 15.53 -17.73 -0.44
C ILE A 418 15.43 -17.69 -1.96
N VAL A 419 14.77 -18.69 -2.55
CA VAL A 419 14.63 -18.83 -4.00
C VAL A 419 13.20 -18.47 -4.44
N PHE A 420 13.09 -17.62 -5.47
CA PHE A 420 11.84 -17.25 -6.11
C PHE A 420 11.84 -17.74 -7.56
N THR A 421 10.88 -18.60 -7.89
CA THR A 421 10.64 -19.12 -9.25
C THR A 421 9.37 -18.49 -9.82
N THR A 422 9.33 -17.15 -9.90
CA THR A 422 8.10 -16.48 -10.31
C THR A 422 8.02 -16.23 -11.81
N HIS A 423 9.13 -16.06 -12.53
CA HIS A 423 9.13 -15.75 -13.97
C HIS A 423 9.23 -17.02 -14.84
N ASP A 424 8.85 -16.88 -16.11
CA ASP A 424 8.94 -17.98 -17.11
C ASP A 424 10.20 -17.88 -17.99
N ARG A 425 10.87 -16.71 -17.95
CA ARG A 425 12.07 -16.41 -18.71
C ARG A 425 13.13 -15.73 -17.84
N ALA A 426 14.33 -15.59 -18.40
CA ALA A 426 15.48 -14.99 -17.74
C ALA A 426 15.15 -13.63 -17.07
N VAL A 427 15.59 -13.48 -15.82
CA VAL A 427 15.44 -12.24 -15.05
C VAL A 427 16.49 -11.24 -15.53
N THR A 428 16.03 -10.09 -16.02
CA THR A 428 16.90 -9.07 -16.63
C THR A 428 17.24 -7.94 -15.67
N SER A 429 16.33 -7.61 -14.74
CA SER A 429 16.51 -6.48 -13.83
C SER A 429 15.88 -6.78 -12.47
N ILE A 430 16.52 -6.31 -11.42
CA ILE A 430 16.03 -6.38 -10.04
C ILE A 430 16.16 -4.99 -9.43
N ALA A 431 15.15 -4.57 -8.67
CA ALA A 431 15.18 -3.31 -7.95
C ALA A 431 14.49 -3.45 -6.59
N LEU A 432 15.11 -2.90 -5.55
CA LEU A 432 14.51 -2.77 -4.23
C LEU A 432 14.22 -1.31 -3.91
N ASP A 433 13.09 -1.10 -3.23
CA ASP A 433 12.76 0.18 -2.64
C ASP A 433 13.84 0.56 -1.60
N PRO A 434 14.29 1.82 -1.51
CA PRO A 434 15.18 2.29 -0.45
C PRO A 434 14.80 1.89 0.99
N ALA A 435 13.51 1.60 1.28
CA ALA A 435 13.08 1.09 2.58
C ALA A 435 13.33 -0.43 2.79
N GLY A 436 13.55 -1.19 1.72
CA GLY A 436 13.77 -2.65 1.76
C GLY A 436 12.50 -3.48 1.94
N ALA A 437 11.31 -2.91 1.74
CA ALA A 437 10.04 -3.62 1.93
C ALA A 437 9.53 -4.31 0.65
N ARG A 438 9.74 -3.68 -0.51
CA ARG A 438 9.30 -4.20 -1.81
C ARG A 438 10.48 -4.45 -2.74
N MET A 439 10.36 -5.54 -3.50
CA MET A 439 11.27 -5.94 -4.55
C MET A 439 10.48 -6.04 -5.87
N LEU A 440 11.11 -5.59 -6.95
CA LEU A 440 10.62 -5.73 -8.31
C LEU A 440 11.58 -6.60 -9.11
N THR A 441 11.03 -7.52 -9.88
CA THR A 441 11.80 -8.31 -10.84
C THR A 441 11.22 -8.10 -12.23
N GLY A 442 12.10 -7.79 -13.19
CA GLY A 442 11.79 -7.67 -14.61
C GLY A 442 12.39 -8.83 -15.39
N SER A 443 11.72 -9.26 -16.44
CA SER A 443 12.11 -10.44 -17.22
C SER A 443 11.99 -10.23 -18.72
N LEU A 444 12.64 -11.12 -19.48
CA LEU A 444 12.47 -11.26 -20.93
C LEU A 444 11.08 -11.74 -21.34
N ASP A 445 10.22 -12.12 -20.40
CA ASP A 445 8.80 -12.41 -20.64
C ASP A 445 7.95 -11.13 -20.82
N GLY A 446 8.52 -9.95 -20.60
CA GLY A 446 7.84 -8.66 -20.76
C GLY A 446 7.03 -8.22 -19.55
N THR A 447 7.06 -8.99 -18.46
CA THR A 447 6.34 -8.70 -17.22
C THR A 447 7.26 -8.17 -16.12
N ILE A 448 6.66 -7.36 -15.25
CA ILE A 448 7.23 -6.93 -13.97
C ILE A 448 6.46 -7.62 -12.87
N LYS A 449 7.17 -8.35 -12.00
CA LYS A 449 6.58 -9.01 -10.84
C LYS A 449 6.91 -8.24 -9.57
N PHE A 450 5.89 -8.07 -8.74
CA PHE A 450 5.94 -7.30 -7.51
C PHE A 450 5.96 -8.24 -6.32
N HIS A 451 6.97 -8.07 -5.49
CA HIS A 451 7.25 -8.89 -4.32
C HIS A 451 7.24 -7.99 -3.09
N ASP A 452 6.49 -8.36 -2.06
CA ASP A 452 6.44 -7.62 -0.79
C ASP A 452 6.82 -8.57 0.36
N PHE A 453 8.00 -8.34 0.95
CA PHE A 453 8.54 -9.18 2.02
C PHE A 453 7.62 -9.21 3.24
N SER A 454 6.89 -8.12 3.47
CA SER A 454 5.91 -8.01 4.56
C SER A 454 4.57 -8.68 4.26
N SER A 455 4.40 -9.33 3.10
CA SER A 455 3.20 -10.10 2.78
C SER A 455 3.49 -11.60 2.62
N MET A 456 4.74 -11.95 2.33
CA MET A 456 5.16 -13.32 2.10
C MET A 456 5.26 -14.14 3.38
N THR A 457 5.13 -15.45 3.21
CA THR A 457 5.41 -16.47 4.21
C THR A 457 6.37 -17.50 3.62
N PRO A 458 7.08 -18.31 4.41
CA PRO A 458 8.11 -19.21 3.87
C PRO A 458 7.57 -20.32 2.97
N THR A 459 6.28 -20.67 3.11
CA THR A 459 5.58 -21.58 2.19
C THR A 459 4.96 -20.90 0.96
N THR A 460 4.91 -19.56 0.92
CA THR A 460 4.21 -18.78 -0.12
C THR A 460 5.12 -17.66 -0.63
N LEU A 461 6.19 -18.04 -1.34
CA LEU A 461 7.16 -17.12 -1.96
C LEU A 461 6.70 -16.74 -3.37
N ARG A 462 5.69 -15.86 -3.48
CA ARG A 462 5.10 -15.46 -4.75
C ARG A 462 5.04 -13.95 -4.92
N ALA A 463 5.01 -13.51 -6.17
CA ALA A 463 4.64 -12.15 -6.50
C ALA A 463 3.14 -11.94 -6.18
N PHE A 464 2.81 -10.81 -5.56
CA PHE A 464 1.41 -10.47 -5.27
C PHE A 464 0.72 -9.80 -6.47
N LYS A 465 1.51 -9.23 -7.40
CA LYS A 465 1.03 -8.59 -8.63
C LYS A 465 2.01 -8.85 -9.77
N SER A 466 1.46 -9.08 -10.97
CA SER A 466 2.18 -9.14 -12.23
C SER A 466 1.64 -8.03 -13.12
N VAL A 467 2.52 -7.26 -13.78
CA VAL A 467 2.13 -6.16 -14.65
C VAL A 467 2.96 -6.22 -15.92
N ASP A 468 2.30 -6.20 -17.08
CA ASP A 468 2.92 -5.84 -18.35
C ASP A 468 2.79 -4.31 -18.52
N PRO A 469 3.89 -3.54 -18.55
CA PRO A 469 3.85 -2.08 -18.73
C PRO A 469 3.19 -1.61 -20.03
N TRP A 470 3.07 -2.51 -21.02
CA TRP A 470 2.51 -2.27 -22.36
C TRP A 470 1.20 -3.04 -22.60
N GLY A 471 0.81 -3.92 -21.68
CA GLY A 471 -0.46 -4.62 -21.71
C GLY A 471 -1.65 -3.65 -21.72
N SER A 472 -2.41 -3.63 -22.81
CA SER A 472 -3.67 -2.88 -22.89
C SER A 472 -4.80 -3.67 -22.23
N ASN A 473 -5.57 -3.03 -21.34
CA ASN A 473 -6.78 -3.61 -20.73
C ASN A 473 -7.94 -3.87 -21.72
N LYS A 474 -7.70 -3.93 -23.04
CA LYS A 474 -8.74 -4.10 -24.07
C LYS A 474 -8.19 -4.77 -25.32
N SER A 475 -8.50 -6.05 -25.54
CA SER A 475 -8.76 -6.74 -26.85
C SER A 475 -7.92 -6.33 -28.08
N GLY A 476 -6.71 -5.84 -27.90
CA GLY A 476 -5.76 -5.49 -28.95
C GLY A 476 -4.57 -6.44 -28.88
N SER A 477 -3.83 -6.53 -29.98
CA SER A 477 -2.51 -7.19 -29.98
C SER A 477 -1.70 -6.67 -28.79
N THR A 478 -1.36 -7.56 -27.86
CA THR A 478 -0.49 -7.24 -26.72
C THR A 478 0.92 -7.09 -27.25
N ASP A 479 1.35 -5.84 -27.48
CA ASP A 479 2.75 -5.53 -27.81
C ASP A 479 3.57 -5.62 -26.52
N SER A 480 3.91 -6.85 -26.12
CA SER A 480 4.76 -7.09 -24.95
C SER A 480 6.22 -6.90 -25.33
N HIS A 481 6.93 -6.09 -24.55
CA HIS A 481 8.33 -5.75 -24.78
C HIS A 481 9.19 -6.27 -23.63
N PRO A 482 10.33 -6.95 -23.91
CA PRO A 482 11.27 -7.36 -22.87
C PRO A 482 11.67 -6.21 -21.96
N ILE A 483 11.66 -6.45 -20.65
CA ILE A 483 12.13 -5.47 -19.67
C ILE A 483 13.66 -5.43 -19.72
N GLN A 484 14.23 -4.25 -19.91
CA GLN A 484 15.69 -4.07 -19.90
C GLN A 484 16.17 -3.64 -18.51
N HIS A 485 15.60 -2.57 -17.95
CA HIS A 485 16.05 -2.00 -16.69
C HIS A 485 14.89 -1.47 -15.84
N ILE A 486 14.96 -1.71 -14.54
CA ILE A 486 14.04 -1.19 -13.53
C ILE A 486 14.88 -0.57 -12.41
N GLU A 487 14.50 0.63 -11.95
CA GLU A 487 15.17 1.28 -10.82
C GLU A 487 14.18 2.12 -10.01
N PHE A 488 14.13 1.89 -8.69
CA PHE A 488 13.38 2.76 -7.78
C PHE A 488 14.05 4.13 -7.66
N SER A 489 13.24 5.18 -7.48
CA SER A 489 13.80 6.49 -7.13
C SER A 489 14.52 6.42 -5.79
N ARG A 490 15.77 6.87 -5.77
CA ARG A 490 16.67 6.81 -4.60
C ARG A 490 16.16 7.66 -3.43
N HIS A 491 15.41 8.74 -3.73
CA HIS A 491 14.85 9.66 -2.73
C HIS A 491 13.48 9.24 -2.21
N SER A 492 12.66 8.64 -3.08
CA SER A 492 11.28 8.26 -2.79
C SER A 492 10.98 6.88 -3.37
N GLY A 493 10.75 5.90 -2.51
CA GLY A 493 10.26 4.56 -2.89
C GLY A 493 8.82 4.52 -3.42
N GLY A 494 8.26 5.66 -3.81
CA GLY A 494 6.90 5.80 -4.34
C GLY A 494 6.80 5.58 -5.85
N ALA A 495 7.91 5.68 -6.60
CA ALA A 495 7.93 5.49 -8.04
C ALA A 495 9.22 4.79 -8.50
N PHE A 496 9.14 4.13 -9.65
CA PHE A 496 10.28 3.50 -10.31
C PHE A 496 10.31 3.80 -11.80
N LEU A 497 11.51 3.84 -12.35
CA LEU A 497 11.76 3.96 -13.78
C LEU A 497 11.68 2.56 -14.40
N CYS A 498 10.88 2.42 -15.45
CA CYS A 498 10.73 1.21 -16.24
C CYS A 498 11.23 1.47 -17.66
N VAL A 499 12.28 0.74 -18.03
CA VAL A 499 12.87 0.73 -19.36
C VAL A 499 12.63 -0.64 -19.98
N THR A 500 11.89 -0.65 -21.08
CA THR A 500 11.66 -1.83 -21.91
C THR A 500 12.42 -1.70 -23.22
N ALA A 501 12.47 -2.76 -24.03
CA ALA A 501 12.99 -2.74 -25.40
C ALA A 501 12.07 -1.95 -26.36
N HIS A 502 11.80 -0.69 -26.02
CA HIS A 502 10.92 0.24 -26.72
C HIS A 502 11.53 1.66 -26.65
N PRO A 503 11.29 2.54 -27.64
CA PRO A 503 11.80 3.92 -27.62
C PRO A 503 11.21 4.87 -26.57
N GLN A 504 10.32 4.39 -25.70
CA GLN A 504 9.70 5.20 -24.66
C GLN A 504 9.93 4.51 -23.32
N ALA A 505 10.45 5.25 -22.35
CA ALA A 505 10.51 4.81 -20.97
C ALA A 505 9.24 5.27 -20.21
N LYS A 506 8.87 4.52 -19.18
CA LYS A 506 7.72 4.83 -18.31
C LYS A 506 8.18 5.01 -16.87
N ILE A 507 7.58 5.95 -16.16
CA ILE A 507 7.64 6.04 -14.71
C ILE A 507 6.37 5.40 -14.18
N MET A 508 6.53 4.41 -13.31
CA MET A 508 5.44 3.65 -12.72
C MET A 508 5.41 3.87 -11.21
N SER A 509 4.21 3.85 -10.64
CA SER A 509 3.99 3.90 -9.19
C SER A 509 4.51 2.61 -8.55
N ARG A 510 4.83 2.68 -7.25
CA ARG A 510 5.14 1.53 -6.39
C ARG A 510 4.11 0.39 -6.50
N ASP A 511 2.87 0.69 -6.88
CA ASP A 511 1.78 -0.30 -7.06
C ASP A 511 1.61 -0.79 -8.51
N GLY A 512 2.41 -0.29 -9.45
CA GLY A 512 2.41 -0.74 -10.86
C GLY A 512 1.53 0.07 -11.81
N ASP A 513 1.00 1.20 -11.38
CA ASP A 513 0.26 2.12 -12.26
C ASP A 513 1.22 3.00 -13.07
N VAL A 514 0.93 3.25 -14.34
CA VAL A 514 1.75 4.14 -15.18
C VAL A 514 1.49 5.60 -14.80
N LEU A 515 2.48 6.25 -14.17
CA LEU A 515 2.42 7.66 -13.79
C LEU A 515 2.78 8.57 -14.97
N THR A 516 3.90 8.30 -15.63
CA THR A 516 4.41 9.09 -16.74
C THR A 516 4.88 8.19 -17.86
N GLU A 517 4.45 8.47 -19.09
CA GLU A 517 5.02 7.88 -20.31
C GLU A 517 5.74 8.99 -21.07
N PHE A 518 7.03 8.82 -21.31
CA PHE A 518 7.81 9.80 -22.07
C PHE A 518 7.49 9.73 -23.55
N VAL A 519 7.51 10.89 -24.22
CA VAL A 519 7.18 10.98 -25.66
C VAL A 519 8.15 10.18 -26.53
N LYS A 520 7.62 9.54 -27.58
CA LYS A 520 8.43 8.91 -28.63
C LYS A 520 9.08 9.96 -29.52
N GLY A 521 10.33 9.72 -29.93
CA GLY A 521 11.02 10.54 -30.92
C GLY A 521 10.47 10.35 -32.34
N ASP A 522 10.59 11.39 -33.16
CA ASP A 522 10.30 11.28 -34.59
C ASP A 522 11.46 10.57 -35.30
N MET A 523 11.21 9.34 -35.75
CA MET A 523 12.18 8.47 -36.42
C MET A 523 12.68 9.03 -37.76
N TYR A 524 11.94 9.96 -38.37
CA TYR A 524 12.30 10.54 -39.68
C TYR A 524 13.25 11.74 -39.55
N LEU A 525 13.40 12.30 -38.35
CA LEU A 525 14.36 13.37 -38.11
C LEU A 525 15.78 12.82 -37.98
N ARG A 526 16.72 13.39 -38.74
CA ARG A 526 18.13 12.98 -38.72
C ARG A 526 18.92 13.59 -37.58
N ASP A 527 18.59 14.83 -37.21
CA ASP A 527 19.23 15.54 -36.11
C ASP A 527 18.51 15.24 -34.80
N MET A 528 19.22 14.57 -33.90
CA MET A 528 18.69 14.14 -32.62
C MET A 528 18.35 15.31 -31.69
N ASN A 529 18.97 16.49 -31.88
CA ASN A 529 18.64 17.66 -31.08
C ASN A 529 17.20 18.15 -31.29
N HIS A 530 16.63 17.88 -32.46
CA HIS A 530 15.27 18.31 -32.83
C HIS A 530 14.20 17.25 -32.53
N THR A 531 14.60 16.08 -32.04
CA THR A 531 13.66 15.02 -31.63
C THR A 531 13.32 15.16 -30.15
N LYS A 532 12.04 15.01 -29.80
CA LYS A 532 11.53 15.18 -28.43
C LYS A 532 11.71 13.95 -27.52
N GLY A 533 12.08 12.82 -28.09
CA GLY A 533 12.27 11.56 -27.37
C GLY A 533 13.14 10.59 -28.15
N HIS A 534 13.36 9.40 -27.62
CA HIS A 534 14.21 8.43 -28.28
C HIS A 534 13.57 7.92 -29.58
N VAL A 535 14.39 7.75 -30.61
CA VAL A 535 13.96 7.22 -31.91
C VAL A 535 14.24 5.72 -32.07
N GLY A 536 15.08 5.17 -31.20
CA GLY A 536 15.41 3.75 -31.11
C GLY A 536 15.14 3.20 -29.71
N GLU A 537 15.34 1.91 -29.51
CA GLU A 537 15.18 1.25 -28.21
C GLU A 537 16.01 1.92 -27.11
N VAL A 538 15.43 2.01 -25.92
CA VAL A 538 16.13 2.45 -24.71
C VAL A 538 16.80 1.23 -24.08
N THR A 539 18.09 1.34 -23.77
CA THR A 539 18.92 0.24 -23.26
C THR A 539 18.94 0.21 -21.73
N THR A 540 19.03 1.39 -21.09
CA THR A 540 19.04 1.52 -19.63
C THR A 540 18.65 2.95 -19.23
N GLY A 541 18.48 3.20 -17.94
CA GLY A 541 18.32 4.53 -17.39
C GLY A 541 18.53 4.54 -15.89
N THR A 542 18.78 5.71 -15.32
CA THR A 542 19.02 5.88 -13.88
C THR A 542 18.47 7.20 -13.38
N TRP A 543 18.16 7.26 -12.10
CA TRP A 543 17.66 8.48 -11.46
C TRP A 543 18.78 9.49 -11.20
N HIS A 544 18.44 10.76 -11.14
CA HIS A 544 19.39 11.77 -10.69
C HIS A 544 19.71 11.55 -9.19
N PRO A 545 20.99 11.53 -8.80
CA PRO A 545 21.41 11.12 -7.46
C PRO A 545 20.90 12.04 -6.34
N THR A 546 20.63 13.31 -6.63
CA THR A 546 20.15 14.30 -5.64
C THR A 546 18.79 14.93 -5.95
N ASP A 547 18.21 14.71 -7.13
CA ASP A 547 16.97 15.38 -7.55
C ASP A 547 15.97 14.30 -7.99
N GLN A 548 14.83 14.23 -7.33
CA GLN A 548 13.83 13.19 -7.61
C GLN A 548 13.08 13.39 -8.94
N ASN A 549 13.12 14.59 -9.51
CA ASN A 549 12.34 14.90 -10.72
C ASN A 549 13.08 14.57 -12.01
N PHE A 550 14.39 14.30 -11.94
CA PHE A 550 15.20 14.04 -13.11
C PHE A 550 15.63 12.58 -13.19
N CYS A 551 15.57 12.03 -14.39
CA CYS A 551 16.18 10.75 -14.74
C CYS A 551 16.86 10.84 -16.10
N VAL A 552 17.83 9.96 -16.34
CA VAL A 552 18.52 9.86 -17.62
C VAL A 552 18.24 8.51 -18.25
N THR A 553 18.04 8.48 -19.56
CA THR A 553 17.90 7.24 -20.34
C THR A 553 18.94 7.21 -21.46
N ALA A 554 19.46 6.01 -21.73
CA ALA A 554 20.40 5.75 -22.81
C ALA A 554 19.70 4.96 -23.92
N GLY A 555 19.99 5.30 -25.18
CA GLY A 555 19.34 4.66 -26.33
C GLY A 555 20.29 4.13 -27.40
N SER A 556 19.77 3.20 -28.21
CA SER A 556 20.41 2.74 -29.45
C SER A 556 20.50 3.84 -30.52
N ASP A 557 19.88 5.00 -30.29
CA ASP A 557 19.90 6.17 -31.17
C ASP A 557 21.11 7.11 -30.98
N SER A 558 22.14 6.64 -30.26
CA SER A 558 23.35 7.42 -29.93
C SER A 558 23.09 8.60 -29.00
N THR A 559 21.98 8.61 -28.27
CA THR A 559 21.65 9.69 -27.34
C THR A 559 21.54 9.23 -25.90
N LEU A 560 21.91 10.13 -24.99
CA LEU A 560 21.44 10.12 -23.62
C LEU A 560 20.42 11.26 -23.49
N ARG A 561 19.26 10.98 -22.90
CA ARG A 561 18.21 11.98 -22.70
C ARG A 561 17.95 12.15 -21.23
N ILE A 562 17.95 13.41 -20.79
CA ILE A 562 17.60 13.77 -19.43
C ILE A 562 16.16 14.24 -19.46
N TRP A 563 15.34 13.59 -18.65
CA TRP A 563 13.91 13.80 -18.58
C TRP A 563 13.55 14.51 -17.28
N ASP A 564 12.55 15.38 -17.36
CA ASP A 564 11.81 15.84 -16.20
C ASP A 564 10.53 15.00 -16.09
N VAL A 565 10.35 14.30 -14.98
CA VAL A 565 9.20 13.44 -14.71
C VAL A 565 7.88 14.22 -14.80
N ASN A 566 7.92 15.53 -14.51
CA ASN A 566 6.76 16.42 -14.59
C ASN A 566 6.45 16.87 -16.03
N ASN A 567 7.42 16.81 -16.95
CA ASN A 567 7.25 17.16 -18.35
C ASN A 567 7.37 15.95 -19.28
N LYS A 568 6.23 15.35 -19.61
CA LYS A 568 6.16 14.13 -20.44
C LYS A 568 6.36 14.38 -21.94
N ARG A 569 6.25 15.64 -22.39
CA ARG A 569 6.14 16.00 -23.82
C ARG A 569 7.48 16.25 -24.51
N SER A 570 8.57 16.37 -23.74
CA SER A 570 9.91 16.62 -24.26
C SER A 570 10.96 16.29 -23.21
N GLN A 571 12.14 15.88 -23.66
CA GLN A 571 13.32 15.85 -22.80
C GLN A 571 13.70 17.26 -22.33
N LYS A 572 14.35 17.35 -21.16
CA LYS A 572 14.93 18.59 -20.64
C LYS A 572 16.23 18.93 -21.38
N ASP A 573 17.12 17.94 -21.47
CA ASP A 573 18.41 18.03 -22.15
C ASP A 573 18.66 16.78 -22.99
N VAL A 574 19.41 16.94 -24.08
CA VAL A 574 19.82 15.85 -24.97
C VAL A 574 21.33 15.86 -25.13
N ILE A 575 21.94 14.69 -24.95
CA ILE A 575 23.35 14.45 -25.15
C ILE A 575 23.48 13.57 -26.37
N VAL A 576 23.98 14.14 -27.47
CA VAL A 576 24.22 13.40 -28.71
C VAL A 576 25.68 12.93 -28.71
N PHE A 577 25.88 11.63 -28.48
CA PHE A 577 27.21 11.04 -28.57
C PHE A 577 27.60 10.84 -30.04
N LYS A 578 28.73 11.42 -30.44
CA LYS A 578 29.27 11.31 -31.80
C LYS A 578 30.46 10.37 -31.79
N SER A 579 30.23 9.13 -32.24
CA SER A 579 31.30 8.15 -32.36
C SER A 579 32.38 8.62 -33.32
N LYS A 580 33.65 8.42 -32.95
CA LYS A 580 34.81 8.65 -33.81
C LYS A 580 35.34 7.36 -34.42
N ALA A 581 34.63 6.24 -34.24
CA ALA A 581 35.03 4.95 -34.77
C ALA A 581 34.93 4.93 -36.32
N PRO A 582 35.88 4.28 -37.01
CA PRO A 582 35.87 4.20 -38.46
C PRO A 582 34.60 3.49 -38.97
N GLY A 583 33.97 4.02 -40.03
CA GLY A 583 32.80 3.40 -40.66
C GLY A 583 31.45 3.63 -39.97
N CYS A 584 31.43 4.19 -38.76
CA CYS A 584 30.20 4.38 -37.97
C CYS A 584 29.41 5.66 -38.32
N ALA A 585 29.92 6.50 -39.22
CA ALA A 585 29.30 7.77 -39.63
C ALA A 585 28.84 8.67 -38.45
N GLY A 586 29.56 8.62 -37.33
CA GLY A 586 29.24 9.38 -36.13
C GLY A 586 28.18 8.76 -35.21
N ARG A 587 27.67 7.55 -35.49
CA ARG A 587 26.58 6.90 -34.73
C ARG A 587 27.02 5.58 -34.11
N THR A 588 26.65 5.37 -32.85
CA THR A 588 26.82 4.10 -32.12
C THR A 588 25.76 3.97 -31.03
N ARG A 589 25.53 2.76 -30.52
CA ARG A 589 24.51 2.54 -29.47
C ARG A 589 25.09 2.89 -28.11
N MET A 590 24.31 3.56 -27.26
CA MET A 590 24.66 3.73 -25.86
C MET A 590 24.22 2.47 -25.10
N THR A 591 25.15 1.78 -24.44
CA THR A 591 24.88 0.47 -23.83
C THR A 591 24.57 0.56 -22.35
N ALA A 592 25.23 1.46 -21.62
CA ALA A 592 25.06 1.61 -20.18
C ALA A 592 25.23 3.08 -19.74
N VAL A 593 24.58 3.47 -18.64
CA VAL A 593 24.68 4.80 -18.03
C VAL A 593 24.60 4.70 -16.50
N ALA A 594 25.41 5.50 -15.81
CA ALA A 594 25.35 5.65 -14.36
C ALA A 594 25.49 7.13 -13.97
N TRP A 595 24.75 7.55 -12.94
CA TRP A 595 24.76 8.91 -12.43
C TRP A 595 25.04 8.90 -10.93
N GLY A 596 26.22 9.39 -10.55
CA GLY A 596 26.69 9.37 -9.18
C GLY A 596 26.89 10.79 -8.65
N ALA A 597 26.72 10.96 -7.34
CA ALA A 597 27.11 12.18 -6.64
C ALA A 597 27.93 11.82 -5.39
N PRO A 598 29.02 12.55 -5.11
CA PRO A 598 29.73 12.37 -3.86
C PRO A 598 28.87 12.84 -2.66
N PRO A 599 28.89 12.13 -1.51
CA PRO A 599 28.04 12.45 -0.35
C PRO A 599 28.39 13.82 0.27
N SER A 600 29.61 14.30 0.02
CA SER A 600 30.11 15.60 0.49
C SER A 600 29.56 16.81 -0.28
N GLY A 601 28.52 16.63 -1.11
CA GLY A 601 27.90 17.72 -1.88
C GLY A 601 28.73 18.23 -3.06
N GLY A 602 29.64 17.41 -3.59
CA GLY A 602 30.41 17.74 -4.80
C GLY A 602 29.58 17.63 -6.08
N ALA A 603 30.15 18.09 -7.20
CA ALA A 603 29.47 18.03 -8.50
C ALA A 603 29.15 16.58 -8.88
N PRO A 604 27.90 16.26 -9.24
CA PRO A 604 27.56 14.93 -9.73
C PRO A 604 28.26 14.64 -11.05
N VAL A 605 28.46 13.37 -11.35
CA VAL A 605 29.08 12.89 -12.58
C VAL A 605 28.15 11.91 -13.27
N LEU A 606 28.07 12.04 -14.60
CA LEU A 606 27.31 11.15 -15.45
C LEU A 606 28.30 10.39 -16.33
N VAL A 607 28.31 9.06 -16.24
CA VAL A 607 29.21 8.22 -17.03
C VAL A 607 28.38 7.29 -17.91
N SER A 608 28.79 7.15 -19.17
CA SER A 608 28.09 6.33 -20.15
C SER A 608 29.06 5.54 -21.00
N ALA A 609 28.68 4.31 -21.35
CA ALA A 609 29.42 3.44 -22.24
C ALA A 609 28.73 3.31 -23.60
N ALA A 610 29.52 3.29 -24.67
CA ALA A 610 29.05 3.12 -26.03
C ALA A 610 29.52 1.78 -26.61
N LEU A 611 28.76 1.24 -27.57
CA LEU A 611 29.07 -0.04 -28.24
C LEU A 611 30.37 0.01 -29.05
N ASP A 612 30.84 1.21 -29.40
CA ASP A 612 32.14 1.37 -30.07
C ASP A 612 33.35 1.19 -29.13
N GLY A 613 33.12 0.84 -27.87
CA GLY A 613 34.15 0.66 -26.84
C GLY A 613 34.47 1.92 -26.06
N SER A 614 33.84 3.05 -26.37
CA SER A 614 34.10 4.32 -25.70
C SER A 614 33.43 4.41 -24.34
N LEU A 615 34.15 4.97 -23.36
CA LEU A 615 33.62 5.38 -22.07
C LEU A 615 33.69 6.90 -21.97
N VAL A 616 32.55 7.52 -21.67
CA VAL A 616 32.39 8.98 -21.73
C VAL A 616 31.84 9.49 -20.41
N MET A 617 32.43 10.56 -19.90
CA MET A 617 32.02 11.21 -18.66
C MET A 617 31.58 12.65 -18.94
N TYR A 618 30.46 13.06 -18.34
CA TYR A 618 29.90 14.40 -18.37
C TYR A 618 29.79 14.97 -16.95
N SER A 619 29.81 16.30 -16.85
CA SER A 619 29.35 16.99 -15.64
C SER A 619 27.88 16.67 -15.43
N GLY A 620 27.48 16.22 -14.24
CA GLY A 620 26.12 15.82 -13.94
C GLY A 620 25.13 17.00 -13.91
N ASN A 621 25.57 18.23 -13.62
CA ASN A 621 24.67 19.40 -13.56
C ASN A 621 24.62 20.20 -14.87
N GLY A 622 25.23 19.68 -15.94
CA GLY A 622 25.42 20.39 -17.20
C GLY A 622 26.50 21.49 -17.14
N PRO A 623 26.72 22.22 -18.24
CA PRO A 623 26.11 22.01 -19.56
C PRO A 623 26.65 20.74 -20.24
N PHE A 624 25.75 19.90 -20.78
CA PHE A 624 26.08 18.59 -21.37
C PHE A 624 26.59 18.65 -22.83
N SER A 625 26.86 19.85 -23.33
CA SER A 625 27.32 20.10 -24.71
C SER A 625 28.65 19.43 -25.08
N ARG A 626 29.50 19.17 -24.09
CA ARG A 626 30.81 18.52 -24.26
C ARG A 626 31.08 17.54 -23.12
N PRO A 627 31.71 16.39 -23.41
CA PRO A 627 32.14 15.49 -22.36
C PRO A 627 33.26 16.15 -21.52
N ALA A 628 33.25 15.88 -20.22
CA ALA A 628 34.34 16.22 -19.31
C ALA A 628 35.58 15.35 -19.57
N ALA A 629 35.36 14.07 -19.93
CA ALA A 629 36.42 13.17 -20.38
C ALA A 629 35.85 12.07 -21.29
N GLU A 630 36.70 11.51 -22.16
CA GLU A 630 36.35 10.46 -23.12
C GLU A 630 37.55 9.51 -23.28
N ILE A 631 37.30 8.21 -23.16
CA ILE A 631 38.27 7.14 -23.38
C ILE A 631 37.72 6.27 -24.51
N LYS A 632 38.36 6.30 -25.69
CA LYS A 632 37.83 5.65 -26.90
C LYS A 632 37.95 4.13 -26.86
N ASP A 633 39.09 3.64 -26.39
CA ASP A 633 39.40 2.21 -26.35
C ASP A 633 39.23 1.67 -24.92
N ALA A 634 38.15 2.09 -24.25
CA ALA A 634 37.89 1.66 -22.87
C ALA A 634 37.56 0.17 -22.81
N HIS A 635 36.80 -0.34 -23.78
CA HIS A 635 36.57 -1.77 -24.04
C HIS A 635 36.70 -2.05 -25.55
N LYS A 636 36.71 -3.33 -25.94
CA LYS A 636 36.77 -3.73 -27.35
C LYS A 636 35.53 -3.22 -28.10
N ALA A 637 35.73 -2.59 -29.24
CA ALA A 637 34.63 -2.16 -30.11
C ALA A 637 33.73 -3.34 -30.53
N ASP A 638 32.44 -3.05 -30.74
CA ASP A 638 31.38 -4.01 -31.07
C ASP A 638 31.14 -5.09 -30.00
N THR A 639 31.55 -4.84 -28.75
CA THR A 639 31.20 -5.68 -27.60
C THR A 639 30.28 -4.94 -26.63
N TRP A 640 29.29 -5.62 -26.09
CA TRP A 640 28.28 -4.97 -25.25
C TRP A 640 28.84 -4.72 -23.84
N THR A 641 29.00 -3.45 -23.47
CA THR A 641 29.35 -3.07 -22.08
C THR A 641 28.07 -2.94 -21.27
N GLY A 642 27.71 -4.01 -20.54
CA GLY A 642 26.44 -4.11 -19.81
C GLY A 642 26.47 -3.49 -18.42
N GLY A 643 27.62 -3.59 -17.73
CA GLY A 643 27.73 -3.14 -16.33
C GLY A 643 28.53 -1.85 -16.20
N ILE A 644 27.92 -0.84 -15.58
CA ILE A 644 28.61 0.35 -15.10
C ILE A 644 28.06 0.76 -13.75
N ASP A 645 28.93 1.08 -12.81
CA ASP A 645 28.54 1.62 -11.51
C ASP A 645 29.59 2.59 -10.99
N ILE A 646 29.14 3.51 -10.14
CA ILE A 646 29.99 4.55 -9.55
C ILE A 646 30.05 4.29 -8.05
N SER A 647 31.25 4.38 -7.47
CA SER A 647 31.42 4.22 -6.03
C SER A 647 30.62 5.27 -5.26
N SER A 648 30.22 4.94 -4.04
CA SER A 648 29.46 5.83 -3.15
C SER A 648 30.17 7.14 -2.84
N ASP A 649 31.50 7.22 -3.00
CA ASP A 649 32.28 8.45 -2.86
C ASP A 649 32.39 9.29 -4.16
N GLY A 650 31.88 8.78 -5.29
CA GLY A 650 31.91 9.41 -6.62
C GLY A 650 33.30 9.44 -7.29
N ARG A 651 34.31 8.77 -6.73
CA ARG A 651 35.70 8.85 -7.21
C ARG A 651 36.08 7.73 -8.17
N MET A 652 35.44 6.58 -8.05
CA MET A 652 35.77 5.39 -8.83
C MET A 652 34.58 4.98 -9.70
N VAL A 653 34.90 4.50 -10.90
CA VAL A 653 33.93 3.90 -11.81
C VAL A 653 34.40 2.49 -12.10
N VAL A 654 33.49 1.53 -11.99
CA VAL A 654 33.75 0.16 -12.44
C VAL A 654 32.95 -0.10 -13.71
N THR A 655 33.58 -0.74 -14.69
CA THR A 655 32.94 -1.15 -15.94
C THR A 655 33.16 -2.63 -16.19
N ARG A 656 32.12 -3.30 -16.68
CA ARG A 656 32.13 -4.69 -17.13
C ARG A 656 31.80 -4.73 -18.61
N GLY A 657 32.80 -5.08 -19.41
CA GLY A 657 32.69 -5.13 -20.88
C GLY A 657 32.31 -6.50 -21.42
N GLY A 658 31.83 -6.53 -22.66
CA GLY A 658 31.67 -7.75 -23.45
C GLY A 658 33.01 -8.35 -23.89
N ASP A 659 34.10 -7.59 -23.77
CA ASP A 659 35.48 -8.04 -24.00
C ASP A 659 36.01 -9.01 -22.94
N GLY A 660 35.19 -9.38 -21.96
CA GLY A 660 35.58 -10.29 -20.87
C GLY A 660 36.52 -9.63 -19.85
N LEU A 661 36.51 -8.29 -19.75
CA LEU A 661 37.31 -7.55 -18.80
C LEU A 661 36.43 -6.71 -17.87
N ILE A 662 36.80 -6.69 -16.59
CA ILE A 662 36.35 -5.71 -15.61
C ILE A 662 37.47 -4.69 -15.44
N LYS A 663 37.14 -3.40 -15.53
CA LYS A 663 38.09 -2.30 -15.44
C LYS A 663 37.64 -1.28 -14.40
N LEU A 664 38.61 -0.76 -13.66
CA LEU A 664 38.41 0.30 -12.66
C LEU A 664 39.01 1.61 -13.16
N TRP A 665 38.30 2.71 -12.98
CA TRP A 665 38.68 4.04 -13.47
C TRP A 665 38.60 5.09 -12.36
N ASP A 666 39.55 6.01 -12.28
CA ASP A 666 39.49 7.20 -11.42
C ASP A 666 38.79 8.34 -12.17
N THR A 667 37.74 8.92 -11.59
CA THR A 667 37.00 10.05 -12.20
C THR A 667 37.85 11.32 -12.32
N ARG A 668 38.85 11.51 -11.44
CA ARG A 668 39.77 12.67 -11.51
C ARG A 668 40.88 12.46 -12.52
N LYS A 669 41.25 11.21 -12.79
CA LYS A 669 42.29 10.81 -13.76
C LYS A 669 41.71 9.87 -14.82
N PHE A 670 40.68 10.35 -15.49
CA PHE A 670 39.88 9.57 -16.45
C PHE A 670 40.58 9.42 -17.82
N LYS A 671 41.66 8.64 -17.87
CA LYS A 671 42.46 8.40 -19.09
C LYS A 671 42.82 6.93 -19.31
N GLN A 672 43.18 6.22 -18.25
CA GLN A 672 43.63 4.83 -18.30
C GLN A 672 42.98 4.07 -17.14
N PRO A 673 42.72 2.76 -17.30
CA PRO A 673 42.21 1.96 -16.20
C PRO A 673 43.28 1.83 -15.12
N LEU A 674 42.89 1.96 -13.86
CA LEU A 674 43.76 1.70 -12.71
C LEU A 674 44.10 0.21 -12.63
N VAL A 675 43.06 -0.62 -12.78
CA VAL A 675 43.14 -2.07 -12.69
C VAL A 675 42.26 -2.68 -13.77
N LYS A 676 42.72 -3.81 -14.32
CA LYS A 676 41.95 -4.63 -15.26
C LYS A 676 42.09 -6.10 -14.85
N VAL A 677 40.98 -6.83 -14.85
CA VAL A 677 40.94 -8.26 -14.52
C VAL A 677 40.09 -8.98 -15.56
N GLU A 678 40.52 -10.19 -15.92
CA GLU A 678 39.76 -11.08 -16.80
C GLU A 678 38.57 -11.68 -16.04
N HIS A 679 37.39 -11.50 -16.61
CA HIS A 679 36.15 -12.08 -16.13
C HIS A 679 35.25 -12.33 -17.33
N PRO A 680 35.04 -13.60 -17.75
CA PRO A 680 34.21 -13.93 -18.89
C PRO A 680 32.85 -13.22 -18.84
N SER A 681 32.49 -12.59 -19.96
CA SER A 681 31.26 -11.81 -20.05
C SER A 681 30.10 -12.65 -20.54
N THR A 682 28.91 -12.35 -20.02
CA THR A 682 27.63 -12.89 -20.48
C THR A 682 26.86 -11.90 -21.33
N SER A 683 27.40 -10.68 -21.51
CA SER A 683 26.73 -9.56 -22.17
C SER A 683 26.36 -9.81 -23.64
N ASP A 684 27.06 -10.71 -24.34
CA ASP A 684 26.74 -11.07 -25.73
C ASP A 684 25.37 -11.75 -25.86
N ARG A 685 24.96 -12.52 -24.83
CA ARG A 685 23.65 -13.17 -24.77
C ARG A 685 22.65 -12.40 -23.91
N TYR A 686 23.14 -11.79 -22.84
CA TYR A 686 22.34 -11.06 -21.87
C TYR A 686 22.93 -9.65 -21.67
N PRO A 687 22.58 -8.68 -22.55
CA PRO A 687 23.07 -7.30 -22.49
C PRO A 687 22.96 -6.63 -21.11
N MET A 688 21.97 -7.04 -20.31
CA MET A 688 21.68 -6.53 -18.97
C MET A 688 22.59 -7.07 -17.87
N SER A 689 23.67 -7.78 -18.23
CA SER A 689 24.63 -8.29 -17.26
C SER A 689 25.32 -7.14 -16.52
N ASN A 690 24.99 -6.95 -15.24
CA ASN A 690 25.41 -5.78 -14.49
C ASN A 690 26.64 -6.05 -13.59
N ILE A 691 27.08 -4.99 -12.92
CA ILE A 691 28.11 -4.96 -11.89
C ILE A 691 27.72 -3.87 -10.90
N LYS A 692 27.89 -4.09 -9.60
CA LYS A 692 27.48 -3.14 -8.55
C LYS A 692 28.50 -3.02 -7.44
N TYR A 693 28.71 -1.82 -6.93
CA TYR A 693 29.40 -1.61 -5.67
C TYR A 693 28.53 -2.09 -4.51
N SER A 694 29.18 -2.54 -3.44
CA SER A 694 28.53 -2.67 -2.14
C SER A 694 28.10 -1.27 -1.65
N PRO A 695 27.10 -1.18 -0.76
CA PRO A 695 26.60 0.08 -0.20
C PRO A 695 27.69 1.04 0.34
N ASN A 696 28.73 0.47 0.95
CA ASN A 696 29.88 1.17 1.52
C ASN A 696 31.08 1.28 0.56
N SER A 697 30.95 0.82 -0.69
CA SER A 697 32.03 0.68 -1.68
C SER A 697 33.24 -0.14 -1.24
N SER A 698 33.11 -0.98 -0.21
CA SER A 698 34.21 -1.86 0.24
C SER A 698 34.44 -3.05 -0.68
N SER A 699 33.42 -3.44 -1.44
CA SER A 699 33.43 -4.62 -2.30
C SER A 699 32.65 -4.34 -3.58
N ILE A 700 32.87 -5.14 -4.62
CA ILE A 700 32.14 -5.07 -5.89
C ILE A 700 31.55 -6.45 -6.17
N ILE A 701 30.29 -6.51 -6.58
CA ILE A 701 29.62 -7.77 -6.89
C ILE A 701 29.34 -7.89 -8.38
N THR A 702 29.54 -9.10 -8.91
CA THR A 702 29.28 -9.44 -10.31
C THR A 702 28.91 -10.92 -10.46
N GLY A 703 28.05 -11.23 -11.43
CA GLY A 703 27.69 -12.60 -11.77
C GLY A 703 28.56 -13.20 -12.88
N SER A 704 28.80 -14.51 -12.81
CA SER A 704 29.56 -15.27 -13.81
C SER A 704 28.68 -16.02 -14.81
N ALA A 705 29.26 -16.35 -15.97
CA ALA A 705 28.66 -17.24 -16.97
C ALA A 705 28.41 -18.66 -16.44
N SER A 706 29.17 -19.08 -15.42
CA SER A 706 29.01 -20.37 -14.75
C SER A 706 27.96 -20.35 -13.62
N GLY A 707 27.32 -19.21 -13.34
CA GLY A 707 26.30 -19.09 -12.29
C GLY A 707 26.82 -18.85 -10.88
N HIS A 708 28.08 -18.44 -10.78
CA HIS A 708 28.69 -18.04 -9.51
C HIS A 708 28.54 -16.53 -9.30
N LEU A 709 28.33 -16.14 -8.04
CA LEU A 709 28.46 -14.77 -7.57
C LEU A 709 29.92 -14.54 -7.17
N HIS A 710 30.55 -13.52 -7.76
CA HIS A 710 31.89 -13.09 -7.42
C HIS A 710 31.81 -11.78 -6.64
N ILE A 711 32.40 -11.76 -5.45
CA ILE A 711 32.63 -10.58 -4.62
C ILE A 711 34.09 -10.20 -4.78
N LEU A 712 34.35 -9.05 -5.38
CA LEU A 712 35.68 -8.57 -5.74
C LEU A 712 36.14 -7.46 -4.80
N ASN A 713 37.44 -7.42 -4.53
CA ASN A 713 38.06 -6.27 -3.85
C ASN A 713 38.16 -5.08 -4.82
N PRO A 714 37.70 -3.87 -4.46
CA PRO A 714 37.75 -2.70 -5.34
C PRO A 714 39.18 -2.23 -5.65
N GLY A 715 40.18 -2.54 -4.82
CA GLY A 715 41.57 -2.13 -5.01
C GLY A 715 42.34 -2.92 -6.07
N ASN A 716 41.99 -4.20 -6.28
CA ASN A 716 42.70 -5.08 -7.22
C ASN A 716 41.78 -5.88 -8.16
N LEU A 717 40.46 -5.76 -8.02
CA LEU A 717 39.42 -6.46 -8.77
C LEU A 717 39.53 -8.00 -8.76
N ARG A 718 40.31 -8.58 -7.84
CA ARG A 718 40.38 -10.02 -7.63
C ARG A 718 39.20 -10.48 -6.77
N PRO A 719 38.68 -11.70 -7.00
CA PRO A 719 37.64 -12.25 -6.15
C PRO A 719 38.18 -12.46 -4.74
N GLU A 720 37.54 -11.84 -3.75
CA GLU A 720 37.69 -12.18 -2.33
C GLU A 720 36.84 -13.40 -2.01
N HIS A 721 35.61 -13.45 -2.53
CA HIS A 721 34.69 -14.54 -2.27
C HIS A 721 33.95 -14.96 -3.53
N VAL A 722 33.79 -16.27 -3.73
CA VAL A 722 33.06 -16.85 -4.87
C VAL A 722 32.10 -17.90 -4.35
N THR A 723 30.80 -17.71 -4.61
CA THR A 723 29.79 -18.70 -4.20
C THR A 723 28.94 -19.14 -5.38
N PRO A 724 28.71 -20.46 -5.57
CA PRO A 724 27.79 -20.97 -6.58
C PRO A 724 26.33 -20.63 -6.25
N ILE A 725 25.61 -19.89 -7.11
CA ILE A 725 24.18 -19.60 -6.91
C ILE A 725 23.33 -20.53 -7.76
N THR A 726 23.55 -20.49 -9.08
CA THR A 726 22.85 -21.31 -10.08
C THR A 726 23.87 -22.04 -10.96
N PRO A 727 24.57 -23.06 -10.44
CA PRO A 727 25.66 -23.74 -11.14
C PRO A 727 25.30 -24.15 -12.58
N GLY A 728 26.11 -23.72 -13.54
CA GLY A 728 25.92 -24.02 -14.96
C GLY A 728 24.96 -23.10 -15.71
N VAL A 729 24.27 -22.18 -15.02
CA VAL A 729 23.36 -21.20 -15.61
C VAL A 729 23.93 -19.79 -15.40
N PRO A 730 24.01 -18.93 -16.43
CA PRO A 730 24.51 -17.56 -16.25
C PRO A 730 23.74 -16.73 -15.22
N LEU A 731 24.48 -16.07 -14.32
CA LEU A 731 23.96 -15.07 -13.41
C LEU A 731 23.99 -13.70 -14.10
N ILE A 732 22.80 -13.12 -14.34
CA ILE A 732 22.64 -11.93 -15.18
C ILE A 732 22.75 -10.67 -14.34
N VAL A 733 21.90 -10.54 -13.32
CA VAL A 733 21.74 -9.31 -12.54
C VAL A 733 22.04 -9.56 -11.07
N VAL A 734 22.73 -8.61 -10.44
CA VAL A 734 23.02 -8.61 -9.01
C VAL A 734 22.70 -7.25 -8.40
N ASP A 735 22.19 -7.22 -7.18
CA ASP A 735 21.90 -6.01 -6.41
C ASP A 735 22.24 -6.22 -4.92
N TRP A 736 22.83 -5.22 -4.26
CA TRP A 736 23.14 -5.28 -2.83
C TRP A 736 22.47 -4.13 -2.11
N HIS A 737 21.46 -4.47 -1.31
CA HIS A 737 20.66 -3.45 -0.65
C HIS A 737 21.34 -2.87 0.61
N GLU A 738 21.36 -1.53 0.70
CA GLU A 738 22.09 -0.78 1.72
C GLU A 738 21.60 -1.02 3.14
N ARG A 739 20.28 -1.01 3.37
CA ARG A 739 19.70 -1.11 4.72
C ARG A 739 19.45 -2.55 5.18
N LEU A 740 19.23 -3.47 4.25
CA LEU A 740 18.92 -4.86 4.57
C LEU A 740 20.20 -5.68 4.75
N ASN A 741 21.30 -5.24 4.11
CA ASN A 741 22.52 -6.01 3.95
C ASN A 741 22.24 -7.41 3.38
N GLN A 742 21.53 -7.45 2.26
CA GLN A 742 21.14 -8.66 1.53
C GLN A 742 21.54 -8.51 0.07
N VAL A 743 22.00 -9.61 -0.55
CA VAL A 743 22.40 -9.64 -1.96
C VAL A 743 21.35 -10.40 -2.74
N ILE A 744 20.87 -9.80 -3.82
CA ILE A 744 19.79 -10.35 -4.62
C ILE A 744 20.32 -10.58 -6.02
N THR A 745 20.04 -11.77 -6.56
CA THR A 745 20.60 -12.21 -7.83
C THR A 745 19.52 -12.78 -8.73
N GLY A 746 19.61 -12.49 -10.03
CA GLY A 746 18.69 -12.96 -11.06
C GLY A 746 19.42 -13.76 -12.12
N SER A 747 18.90 -14.95 -12.40
CA SER A 747 19.53 -15.95 -13.26
C SER A 747 18.81 -16.11 -14.60
N ALA A 748 19.49 -16.72 -15.56
CA ALA A 748 18.92 -17.01 -16.88
C ALA A 748 17.80 -18.07 -16.88
N ASN A 749 17.73 -18.91 -15.84
CA ASN A 749 16.70 -19.94 -15.63
C ASN A 749 15.45 -19.43 -14.91
N SER A 750 15.20 -18.12 -14.92
CA SER A 750 14.06 -17.44 -14.29
C SER A 750 14.00 -17.48 -12.74
N GLU A 751 15.06 -17.98 -12.10
CA GLU A 751 15.21 -17.96 -10.65
C GLU A 751 15.76 -16.62 -10.17
N THR A 752 15.20 -16.14 -9.05
CA THR A 752 15.75 -15.02 -8.27
C THR A 752 16.15 -15.53 -6.90
N HIS A 753 17.39 -15.31 -6.47
CA HIS A 753 17.89 -15.72 -5.16
C HIS A 753 18.13 -14.50 -4.29
N VAL A 754 17.59 -14.49 -3.07
CA VAL A 754 17.90 -13.51 -2.03
C VAL A 754 18.83 -14.17 -1.02
N LEU A 755 20.07 -13.71 -0.98
CA LEU A 755 21.12 -14.16 -0.09
C LEU A 755 21.16 -13.26 1.15
N TYR A 756 21.27 -13.87 2.32
CA TYR A 756 21.33 -13.16 3.59
C TYR A 756 22.19 -13.90 4.63
N ASN A 757 22.54 -13.18 5.69
CA ASN A 757 23.11 -13.76 6.90
C ASN A 757 22.21 -13.39 8.09
N PRO A 758 21.67 -14.36 8.86
CA PRO A 758 20.76 -14.08 9.96
C PRO A 758 21.29 -13.14 11.04
N GLU A 759 22.61 -13.09 11.22
CA GLU A 759 23.25 -12.25 12.23
C GLU A 759 23.53 -10.83 11.73
N LYS A 760 23.86 -10.69 10.43
CA LYS A 760 24.31 -9.41 9.83
C LYS A 760 23.27 -8.73 8.94
N SER A 761 22.28 -9.47 8.46
CA SER A 761 21.20 -8.95 7.65
C SER A 761 20.02 -8.53 8.54
N HIS A 762 19.20 -7.62 8.04
CA HIS A 762 18.05 -7.11 8.78
C HIS A 762 16.81 -7.14 7.89
N ARG A 763 15.64 -7.48 8.46
CA ARG A 763 14.31 -7.49 7.78
C ARG A 763 14.33 -8.29 6.46
N GLY A 764 13.50 -7.94 5.48
CA GLY A 764 13.51 -8.57 4.15
C GLY A 764 13.29 -10.08 4.23
N ALA A 765 14.26 -10.86 3.76
CA ALA A 765 14.26 -12.33 3.88
C ALA A 765 13.99 -12.83 5.31
N LEU A 766 14.58 -12.20 6.34
CA LEU A 766 14.36 -12.58 7.74
C LEU A 766 12.92 -12.36 8.20
N GLU A 767 12.27 -11.31 7.71
CA GLU A 767 10.86 -11.05 8.02
C GLU A 767 9.97 -12.13 7.42
N VAL A 768 10.25 -12.55 6.19
CA VAL A 768 9.56 -13.68 5.55
C VAL A 768 9.75 -14.94 6.39
N MET A 769 10.99 -15.28 6.75
CA MET A 769 11.33 -16.51 7.47
C MET A 769 10.84 -16.56 8.93
N SER A 770 10.65 -15.40 9.56
CA SER A 770 10.10 -15.29 10.91
C SER A 770 8.60 -15.58 11.01
N ARG A 771 7.90 -15.66 9.87
CA ARG A 771 6.45 -15.84 9.84
C ARG A 771 6.05 -17.31 9.85
N ALA A 772 4.93 -17.56 10.52
CA ALA A 772 4.32 -18.87 10.56
C ALA A 772 4.01 -19.37 9.12
N PRO A 773 4.43 -20.60 8.76
CA PRO A 773 4.05 -21.24 7.51
C PRO A 773 2.54 -21.27 7.35
N LYS A 774 2.02 -20.75 6.24
CA LYS A 774 0.60 -20.90 5.91
C LYS A 774 0.38 -22.34 5.44
N VAL A 775 -0.53 -23.07 6.09
CA VAL A 775 -0.99 -24.39 5.64
C VAL A 775 -1.78 -24.18 4.36
N ARG A 776 -1.31 -24.78 3.27
CA ARG A 776 -1.94 -24.66 1.95
C ARG A 776 -3.23 -25.48 1.94
N HIS A 777 -4.33 -24.87 1.49
CA HIS A 777 -5.53 -25.64 1.19
C HIS A 777 -5.29 -26.43 -0.11
N ILE A 778 -6.00 -27.54 -0.30
CA ILE A 778 -5.84 -28.40 -1.49
C ILE A 778 -6.15 -27.67 -2.81
N ASP A 779 -6.91 -26.57 -2.71
CA ASP A 779 -7.29 -25.69 -3.82
C ASP A 779 -6.29 -24.52 -4.05
N ASP A 780 -5.30 -24.33 -3.16
CA ASP A 780 -4.23 -23.34 -3.34
C ASP A 780 -3.14 -23.90 -4.28
N ASP A 781 -3.50 -24.17 -5.53
CA ASP A 781 -2.54 -24.60 -6.56
C ASP A 781 -1.73 -23.39 -7.06
N PRO A 782 -0.38 -23.40 -7.00
CA PRO A 782 0.44 -22.22 -7.23
C PRO A 782 0.53 -21.85 -8.72
N SER A 783 0.16 -22.77 -9.61
CA SER A 783 -0.02 -22.57 -11.05
C SER A 783 -1.39 -22.01 -11.44
N ALA A 784 -2.40 -22.09 -10.57
CA ALA A 784 -3.80 -21.87 -10.94
C ALA A 784 -4.41 -20.54 -10.46
N ILE A 785 -3.64 -19.68 -9.81
CA ILE A 785 -4.13 -18.35 -9.45
C ILE A 785 -4.09 -17.49 -10.71
N MET A 786 -5.28 -17.25 -11.27
CA MET A 786 -5.50 -16.40 -12.44
C MET A 786 -4.61 -15.15 -12.38
N ASP A 787 -3.71 -15.04 -13.34
CA ASP A 787 -3.20 -13.75 -13.76
C ASP A 787 -4.42 -12.89 -14.13
N GLN A 788 -4.70 -11.84 -13.36
CA GLN A 788 -5.84 -10.94 -13.61
C GLN A 788 -5.74 -10.24 -14.97
N SER A 789 -4.60 -10.36 -15.67
CA SER A 789 -4.43 -9.92 -17.06
C SER A 789 -5.18 -10.79 -18.09
N SER A 790 -5.45 -12.06 -17.76
CA SER A 790 -5.89 -13.10 -18.71
C SER A 790 -7.32 -13.60 -18.47
N GLY A 791 -8.21 -12.72 -18.02
CA GLY A 791 -9.63 -13.05 -17.87
C GLY A 791 -10.28 -13.41 -19.22
N ILE A 792 -10.55 -14.70 -19.43
CA ILE A 792 -11.37 -15.20 -20.54
C ILE A 792 -12.75 -14.54 -20.42
N SER A 793 -13.06 -13.63 -21.34
CA SER A 793 -14.39 -13.06 -21.45
C SER A 793 -15.40 -14.17 -21.76
N GLY A 794 -16.50 -14.25 -21.01
CA GLY A 794 -17.57 -15.24 -21.17
C GLY A 794 -18.29 -15.25 -22.53
N ASP A 795 -17.86 -14.43 -23.48
CA ASP A 795 -18.38 -14.36 -24.86
C ASP A 795 -17.77 -15.42 -25.81
N ALA A 796 -16.76 -16.20 -25.39
CA ALA A 796 -16.12 -17.22 -26.23
C ALA A 796 -16.80 -18.60 -26.20
N ILE A 797 -17.90 -18.78 -25.46
CA ILE A 797 -18.61 -20.06 -25.40
C ILE A 797 -19.67 -20.12 -26.51
N VAL A 798 -19.27 -20.63 -27.68
CA VAL A 798 -20.21 -20.96 -28.75
C VAL A 798 -20.78 -22.35 -28.48
N ALA A 799 -22.02 -22.40 -28.00
CA ALA A 799 -22.76 -23.66 -27.89
C ALA A 799 -23.10 -24.23 -29.28
N PRO A 800 -23.06 -25.55 -29.49
CA PRO A 800 -23.44 -26.17 -30.77
C PRO A 800 -24.92 -25.91 -31.06
N GLY A 801 -25.23 -25.24 -32.18
CA GLY A 801 -26.61 -25.09 -32.68
C GLY A 801 -27.16 -23.66 -32.83
N ALA A 802 -26.39 -22.61 -32.53
CA ALA A 802 -26.85 -21.23 -32.71
C ALA A 802 -26.77 -20.79 -34.19
N LEU A 803 -27.92 -20.76 -34.88
CA LEU A 803 -28.08 -20.22 -36.23
C LEU A 803 -27.86 -18.70 -36.26
N GLY A 804 -27.01 -18.24 -37.19
CA GLY A 804 -26.66 -16.84 -37.40
C GLY A 804 -27.84 -16.01 -37.91
N GLY A 805 -28.34 -15.11 -37.06
CA GLY A 805 -29.32 -14.08 -37.41
C GLY A 805 -28.63 -12.79 -37.88
N SER A 806 -28.89 -12.42 -39.14
CA SER A 806 -28.41 -11.21 -39.81
C SER A 806 -28.94 -9.90 -39.19
N LYS A 807 -28.05 -8.90 -39.07
CA LYS A 807 -28.29 -7.56 -38.49
C LYS A 807 -29.21 -6.68 -39.35
N ARG A 808 -30.18 -5.98 -38.73
CA ARG A 808 -30.70 -4.65 -39.12
C ARG A 808 -31.28 -3.97 -37.86
N GLY A 809 -31.04 -2.72 -37.49
CA GLY A 809 -30.10 -1.68 -37.87
C GLY A 809 -30.05 -0.66 -36.71
N GLY A 810 -28.92 0.01 -36.49
CA GLY A 810 -28.77 1.05 -35.45
C GLY A 810 -27.55 0.92 -34.53
N VAL A 811 -26.72 -0.10 -34.70
CA VAL A 811 -25.53 -0.36 -33.86
C VAL A 811 -24.32 -0.70 -34.72
N THR A 812 -23.14 -0.23 -34.30
CA THR A 812 -21.84 -0.52 -34.91
C THR A 812 -21.46 -2.00 -34.79
N ALA A 813 -20.40 -2.46 -35.46
CA ALA A 813 -19.93 -3.84 -35.38
C ALA A 813 -19.70 -4.32 -33.93
N SER A 814 -19.35 -3.40 -33.02
CA SER A 814 -19.16 -3.59 -31.58
C SER A 814 -20.43 -3.42 -30.73
N GLY A 815 -21.62 -3.36 -31.32
CA GLY A 815 -22.89 -3.23 -30.57
C GLY A 815 -23.16 -1.85 -29.96
N LYS A 816 -22.37 -0.81 -30.30
CA LYS A 816 -22.56 0.55 -29.77
C LYS A 816 -23.50 1.39 -30.64
N SER A 817 -24.38 2.15 -29.99
CA SER A 817 -25.17 3.21 -30.63
C SER A 817 -24.23 4.21 -31.32
N ARG A 818 -24.59 4.70 -32.51
CA ARG A 818 -23.80 5.72 -33.22
C ARG A 818 -23.90 7.12 -32.58
N ASP A 819 -24.77 7.27 -31.59
CA ASP A 819 -25.07 8.54 -30.93
C ASP A 819 -24.27 8.66 -29.59
N PRO A 820 -23.34 9.64 -29.45
CA PRO A 820 -22.44 9.75 -28.29
C PRO A 820 -23.12 10.11 -26.96
N MET A 821 -24.36 10.61 -26.99
CA MET A 821 -25.08 11.06 -25.78
C MET A 821 -26.02 10.01 -25.16
N ARG A 822 -26.12 8.79 -25.73
CA ARG A 822 -27.05 7.77 -25.22
C ARG A 822 -26.37 6.88 -24.17
N PRO A 823 -26.84 6.82 -22.91
CA PRO A 823 -26.28 5.94 -21.89
C PRO A 823 -26.37 4.46 -22.32
N GLN A 824 -25.28 3.72 -22.11
CA GLN A 824 -25.20 2.30 -22.47
C GLN A 824 -26.00 1.47 -21.44
N VAL A 825 -27.20 1.04 -21.80
CA VAL A 825 -27.99 0.09 -21.00
C VAL A 825 -27.31 -1.27 -21.05
N GLN A 826 -26.89 -1.80 -19.90
CA GLN A 826 -26.29 -3.13 -19.81
C GLN A 826 -27.27 -4.17 -20.35
N THR A 827 -26.81 -4.99 -21.29
CA THR A 827 -27.63 -6.06 -21.87
C THR A 827 -27.73 -7.16 -20.84
N ILE A 828 -28.92 -7.36 -20.28
CA ILE A 828 -29.22 -8.41 -19.31
C ILE A 828 -28.91 -9.75 -19.99
N THR A 829 -27.90 -10.46 -19.50
CA THR A 829 -27.58 -11.80 -20.02
C THR A 829 -28.74 -12.75 -19.72
N PRO A 830 -28.95 -13.82 -20.52
CA PRO A 830 -30.00 -14.82 -20.24
C PRO A 830 -29.93 -15.40 -18.81
N PHE A 831 -28.73 -15.45 -18.22
CA PHE A 831 -28.46 -15.91 -16.86
C PHE A 831 -28.89 -14.94 -15.75
N MET A 832 -29.11 -13.66 -16.06
CA MET A 832 -29.59 -12.67 -15.10
C MET A 832 -31.12 -12.61 -14.99
N ARG A 833 -31.85 -13.25 -15.91
CA ARG A 833 -33.34 -13.22 -15.92
C ARG A 833 -33.98 -14.44 -15.28
N SER A 834 -33.26 -15.54 -15.14
CA SER A 834 -33.68 -16.70 -14.37
C SER A 834 -32.45 -17.43 -13.85
N GLN A 835 -32.48 -17.84 -12.59
CA GLN A 835 -31.56 -18.83 -12.01
C GLN A 835 -32.27 -20.20 -12.06
N PRO A 836 -32.34 -20.88 -13.22
CA PRO A 836 -32.98 -22.19 -13.29
C PRO A 836 -32.28 -23.23 -12.40
N ASP A 837 -30.97 -23.07 -12.17
CA ASP A 837 -30.17 -24.03 -11.39
C ASP A 837 -30.47 -23.97 -9.90
N ALA A 838 -30.77 -22.80 -9.33
CA ALA A 838 -31.13 -22.70 -7.91
C ALA A 838 -32.41 -23.48 -7.59
N LYS A 839 -33.40 -23.41 -8.50
CA LYS A 839 -34.67 -24.13 -8.33
C LYS A 839 -34.47 -25.64 -8.52
N HIS A 840 -33.72 -26.05 -9.54
CA HIS A 840 -33.36 -27.45 -9.79
C HIS A 840 -32.57 -28.06 -8.61
N ILE A 841 -31.60 -27.34 -8.05
CA ILE A 841 -30.83 -27.74 -6.87
C ILE A 841 -31.74 -27.87 -5.64
N SER A 842 -32.66 -26.91 -5.45
CA SER A 842 -33.60 -26.93 -4.32
C SER A 842 -34.66 -28.04 -4.38
N GLU A 843 -34.97 -28.54 -5.59
CA GLU A 843 -35.97 -29.57 -5.82
C GLU A 843 -35.35 -30.97 -5.90
N ASN A 844 -34.13 -31.11 -6.42
CA ASN A 844 -33.53 -32.42 -6.73
C ASN A 844 -32.38 -32.83 -5.80
N ILE A 845 -31.77 -31.92 -5.02
CA ILE A 845 -30.75 -32.28 -4.02
C ILE A 845 -31.41 -32.40 -2.65
N PRO A 846 -31.51 -33.62 -2.06
CA PRO A 846 -32.00 -33.80 -0.70
C PRO A 846 -31.12 -33.01 0.27
N LEU A 847 -31.73 -32.38 1.29
CA LEU A 847 -31.05 -31.59 2.34
C LEU A 847 -30.57 -30.18 1.93
N SER A 848 -30.72 -29.77 0.66
CA SER A 848 -30.36 -28.42 0.20
C SER A 848 -31.10 -27.27 0.90
N LYS A 849 -32.26 -27.55 1.52
CA LYS A 849 -33.08 -26.58 2.27
C LYS A 849 -32.81 -26.52 3.77
N MET A 850 -31.88 -27.33 4.31
CA MET A 850 -31.53 -27.30 5.74
C MET A 850 -30.92 -25.98 6.20
N LEU A 851 -30.47 -25.13 5.27
CA LEU A 851 -29.96 -23.79 5.57
C LEU A 851 -31.04 -22.83 6.13
N HIS A 852 -32.33 -23.17 5.96
CA HIS A 852 -33.47 -22.32 6.35
C HIS A 852 -34.27 -22.84 7.55
N GLU A 853 -34.05 -24.10 7.96
CA GLU A 853 -34.65 -24.67 9.17
C GLU A 853 -33.88 -24.20 10.40
N ASP A 854 -34.62 -23.80 11.45
CA ASP A 854 -34.01 -23.43 12.72
C ASP A 854 -33.44 -24.71 13.37
N PRO A 855 -32.13 -24.77 13.70
CA PRO A 855 -31.50 -25.99 14.23
C PRO A 855 -32.20 -26.51 15.50
N ARG A 856 -32.86 -25.64 16.28
CA ARG A 856 -33.66 -26.05 17.44
C ARG A 856 -34.93 -26.80 17.04
N GLU A 857 -35.66 -26.31 16.03
CA GLU A 857 -36.89 -26.95 15.53
C GLU A 857 -36.57 -28.28 14.85
N ALA A 858 -35.45 -28.36 14.12
CA ALA A 858 -34.97 -29.59 13.51
C ALA A 858 -34.63 -30.66 14.56
N LEU A 859 -33.94 -30.30 15.65
CA LEU A 859 -33.61 -31.23 16.74
C LEU A 859 -34.85 -31.72 17.50
N LEU A 860 -35.82 -30.84 17.75
CA LEU A 860 -37.08 -31.20 18.42
C LEU A 860 -37.93 -32.17 17.59
N LYS A 861 -37.94 -32.02 16.25
CA LYS A 861 -38.68 -32.91 15.34
C LYS A 861 -38.23 -34.38 15.44
N TYR A 862 -36.95 -34.61 15.73
CA TYR A 862 -36.39 -35.95 15.89
C TYR A 862 -36.29 -36.42 17.34
N ALA A 863 -36.59 -35.57 18.33
CA ALA A 863 -36.54 -35.92 19.75
C ALA A 863 -37.57 -37.01 20.12
N ASP A 864 -38.79 -36.92 19.57
CA ASP A 864 -39.83 -37.93 19.80
C ASP A 864 -39.56 -39.25 19.06
N ALA A 865 -38.93 -39.17 17.88
CA ALA A 865 -38.48 -40.34 17.14
C ALA A 865 -37.33 -41.06 17.87
N ALA A 866 -36.37 -40.31 18.39
CA ALA A 866 -35.26 -40.84 19.19
C ALA A 866 -35.71 -41.48 20.52
N LYS A 867 -36.82 -41.01 21.11
CA LYS A 867 -37.44 -41.65 22.28
C LYS A 867 -38.21 -42.93 21.93
N LYS A 868 -38.86 -42.98 20.77
CA LYS A 868 -39.66 -44.14 20.34
C LYS A 868 -38.82 -45.30 19.79
N ASP A 869 -37.71 -45.01 19.12
CA ASP A 869 -36.81 -46.03 18.55
C ASP A 869 -35.33 -45.60 18.67
N PRO A 870 -34.69 -45.81 19.84
CA PRO A 870 -33.32 -45.37 20.09
C PRO A 870 -32.29 -46.27 19.39
N MET A 871 -32.08 -46.06 18.10
CA MET A 871 -31.16 -46.87 17.27
C MET A 871 -29.71 -46.87 17.79
N PHE A 872 -29.22 -45.73 18.30
CA PHE A 872 -27.82 -45.56 18.74
C PHE A 872 -27.62 -45.54 20.26
N THR A 873 -28.68 -45.32 21.05
CA THR A 873 -28.58 -45.17 22.53
C THR A 873 -29.19 -46.33 23.32
N ASN A 874 -29.62 -47.40 22.64
CA ASN A 874 -30.27 -48.55 23.28
C ASN A 874 -29.44 -49.19 24.42
N ALA A 875 -28.11 -49.21 24.27
CA ALA A 875 -27.19 -49.75 25.28
C ALA A 875 -27.17 -48.95 26.60
N TRP A 876 -27.59 -47.67 26.57
CA TRP A 876 -27.58 -46.77 27.74
C TRP A 876 -28.99 -46.42 28.23
N ALA A 877 -30.02 -47.16 27.83
CA ALA A 877 -31.42 -46.88 28.18
C ALA A 877 -31.67 -46.73 29.70
N LYS A 878 -30.84 -47.36 30.55
CA LYS A 878 -30.93 -47.28 32.03
C LYS A 878 -30.11 -46.14 32.65
N THR A 879 -29.08 -45.64 31.96
CA THR A 879 -28.12 -44.66 32.49
C THR A 879 -28.15 -43.33 31.76
N GLN A 880 -29.04 -43.18 30.77
CA GLN A 880 -29.14 -41.96 29.97
C GLN A 880 -29.71 -40.83 30.83
N PRO A 881 -29.00 -39.68 30.95
CA PRO A 881 -29.45 -38.56 31.77
C PRO A 881 -30.75 -37.96 31.19
N VAL A 882 -31.68 -37.61 32.08
CA VAL A 882 -32.96 -37.01 31.70
C VAL A 882 -32.72 -35.56 31.26
N THR A 883 -33.07 -35.25 30.01
CA THR A 883 -32.97 -33.88 29.47
C THR A 883 -33.99 -32.97 30.16
N GLN A 884 -33.51 -32.08 31.03
CA GLN A 884 -34.32 -31.01 31.62
C GLN A 884 -34.29 -29.78 30.70
N TYR A 885 -35.45 -29.39 30.19
CA TYR A 885 -35.62 -28.10 29.51
C TYR A 885 -36.11 -27.07 30.52
N ALA A 886 -35.70 -25.82 30.38
CA ALA A 886 -36.21 -24.74 31.23
C ALA A 886 -37.73 -24.58 31.04
N GLU A 887 -38.49 -24.62 32.13
CA GLU A 887 -39.94 -24.39 32.12
C GLU A 887 -40.21 -22.90 31.85
N THR A 888 -40.97 -22.61 30.79
CA THR A 888 -41.50 -21.27 30.51
C THR A 888 -42.78 -21.07 31.30
N SER A 889 -42.80 -20.10 32.20
CA SER A 889 -43.99 -19.66 32.92
C SER A 889 -44.91 -18.86 31.99
N ASP A 890 -46.05 -19.45 31.63
CA ASP A 890 -47.17 -18.72 31.06
C ASP A 890 -47.95 -18.02 32.19
N GLY A 891 -48.08 -16.70 32.11
CA GLY A 891 -48.85 -15.89 33.04
C GLY A 891 -48.99 -14.46 32.53
N ASP A 892 -50.11 -14.19 31.87
CA ASP A 892 -50.53 -12.86 31.38
C ASP A 892 -50.65 -11.82 32.51
N GLY A 893 -50.19 -10.59 32.26
CA GLY A 893 -50.52 -9.43 33.10
C GLY A 893 -49.50 -8.29 33.02
N GLU A 894 -49.83 -7.28 32.21
CA GLU A 894 -49.39 -5.87 32.24
C GLU A 894 -48.07 -5.48 32.95
N GLY A 895 -47.15 -4.91 32.18
CA GLY A 895 -46.18 -3.90 32.66
C GLY A 895 -44.77 -4.41 32.96
N GLU A 896 -43.82 -3.74 32.29
CA GLU A 896 -42.37 -3.69 32.57
C GLU A 896 -41.45 -4.89 32.24
N GLU A 897 -40.39 -4.52 31.50
CA GLU A 897 -39.02 -5.06 31.43
C GLU A 897 -38.73 -6.52 31.01
N GLY A 898 -38.38 -6.67 29.72
CA GLY A 898 -37.28 -7.53 29.25
C GLY A 898 -37.67 -8.88 28.62
N PRO A 899 -36.77 -9.49 27.82
CA PRO A 899 -36.12 -8.98 26.63
C PRO A 899 -36.63 -9.76 25.40
N ASP A 900 -37.27 -9.07 24.45
CA ASP A 900 -37.80 -9.78 23.28
C ASP A 900 -36.73 -10.09 22.24
N ARG A 901 -36.57 -11.39 22.06
CA ARG A 901 -35.62 -12.13 21.25
C ARG A 901 -35.51 -11.59 19.82
N LYS A 902 -34.27 -11.28 19.43
CA LYS A 902 -33.81 -11.23 18.03
C LYS A 902 -34.26 -12.50 17.29
N ARG A 903 -35.29 -12.38 16.45
CA ARG A 903 -35.44 -13.21 15.25
C ARG A 903 -35.28 -12.28 14.04
N VAL A 904 -34.02 -12.12 13.64
CA VAL A 904 -33.66 -11.76 12.27
C VAL A 904 -33.85 -13.02 11.41
N LYS A 905 -34.76 -12.96 10.44
CA LYS A 905 -34.66 -13.71 9.18
C LYS A 905 -34.83 -12.67 8.06
N ARG A 906 -33.75 -12.31 7.38
CA ARG A 906 -33.09 -12.97 6.23
C ARG A 906 -33.91 -12.87 4.95
#